data_AF-A0A7Y4R9X7-F1
#
_entry.id   AF-A0A7Y4R9X7-F1
#
_cell.length_a   1.000
_cell.length_b   1.000
_cell.length_c   1.000
_cell.angle_alpha   90.00
_cell.angle_beta   90.00
_cell.angle_gamma   90.00
#
_symmetry.space_group_name_H-M   'P 1'
#
loop_
_entity.id
_entity.type
_entity.pdbx_description
1 polymer ?
#
loop_
_entity_poly.entity_id
_entity_poly.type
_entity_poly.pdbx_seq_one_letter_code
_entity_poly.pdbx_strand_id
1 'polypeptide(L)'
;MKLAIAALAFVVAGAGALNARAGILIDDFTTGQGPLTLTAPGGVGGTIGSVVSGGGILLTERDIEVNMTAGAGGLDITVLVIGGTFNHSQDVTVKGKSLLAWDGVDGSSSLIDHDGLGGIDLTSLGLDDSFLLSMISADSGTIIVFEVFTDASNSSTLTLNLTGGAFMDDFVLPFANFVTNLGAGADFTNVGAITIKVDGTATSAIDVTFDMLDAQAVVTSEKTDALFTDVDMDGSVDVGDTIKYTVTITNPDDDADYASAAILFTDAPGANTALVVGSVTSSQGSVTTGNTGGDTTVAVNVGPIADNTSVTIMFTVVVTGPPVSLEVCNQGFVNGTQPTDDPGTGTPDDPTCTPVTFCGDGIVNDITEQCDDGNVNNNDACLDTCLNATCGDGFVWNQGGGTEECDDADANNNDSCIDTCLNATCGDSYVWNQDGGTEECDDADANNNDSCIDTCELATCGDTYVWNQDGGTEQCDDANANNNDACLTTCLNATCGDSFVWNQGGGTEQCDDANANNNDACLTTCLNATCGDGFVFNQGGGTEQCDDDNANNNDACLTTCLNATCGDGFVFNQGGGTEQCDDDNANNNDACLTTCVNATCGDGVVFNQGGGTEQCDTSGASATCDANCTNATCGDGTFNPAAGEQCDSGGVATPTCDPNCTLAECGDGFRNAAAGEECDGADAVFCPGECLIDCSCPESAVPPVPTVTQWGLFVMTLLGMCVGTIEFGRRRKPGVA
;
A
#
# COMPACT_ATOMS: atom_id res chain seq x y z
N MET A 1 -23.60 -27.77 -1.31
CA MET A 1 -22.26 -27.72 -0.70
C MET A 1 -22.17 -26.41 0.07
N LYS A 2 -21.65 -26.34 1.31
CA LYS A 2 -21.27 -27.41 2.25
C LYS A 2 -22.25 -27.45 3.43
N LEU A 3 -22.16 -28.44 4.32
CA LEU A 3 -22.86 -28.41 5.62
C LEU A 3 -22.11 -27.47 6.57
N ALA A 4 -22.83 -26.67 7.34
CA ALA A 4 -22.31 -26.08 8.56
C ALA A 4 -22.47 -27.10 9.69
N ILE A 5 -21.41 -27.36 10.44
CA ILE A 5 -21.44 -28.23 11.62
C ILE A 5 -21.58 -27.32 12.84
N ALA A 6 -22.78 -27.25 13.41
CA ALA A 6 -22.95 -26.71 14.75
C ALA A 6 -22.47 -27.79 15.75
N ALA A 7 -21.31 -27.58 16.37
CA ALA A 7 -20.83 -28.46 17.42
C ALA A 7 -21.73 -28.29 18.66
N LEU A 8 -22.46 -29.35 19.03
CA LEU A 8 -23.33 -29.34 20.19
C LEU A 8 -22.47 -29.53 21.46
N ALA A 9 -22.09 -28.42 22.10
CA ALA A 9 -21.37 -28.45 23.37
C ALA A 9 -22.22 -29.18 24.43
N PHE A 10 -21.83 -30.41 24.74
CA PHE A 10 -22.53 -31.25 25.70
C PHE A 10 -22.08 -30.84 27.10
N VAL A 11 -22.95 -30.19 27.87
CA VAL A 11 -22.70 -29.91 29.29
C VAL A 11 -22.76 -31.24 30.05
N VAL A 12 -21.63 -31.93 30.08
CA VAL A 12 -21.37 -33.00 31.04
C VAL A 12 -20.97 -32.31 32.34
N ALA A 13 -21.96 -32.07 33.20
CA ALA A 13 -21.71 -31.79 34.60
C ALA A 13 -21.18 -33.09 35.25
N GLY A 14 -19.90 -33.37 35.02
CA GLY A 14 -19.15 -34.26 35.89
C GLY A 14 -19.11 -33.60 37.26
N ALA A 15 -19.43 -34.37 38.31
CA ALA A 15 -19.03 -33.96 39.64
C ALA A 15 -17.50 -34.04 39.67
N GLY A 16 -16.83 -32.90 39.57
CA GLY A 16 -15.42 -32.82 39.91
C GLY A 16 -15.29 -33.26 41.36
N ALA A 17 -14.53 -34.31 41.61
CA ALA A 17 -14.00 -34.53 42.94
C ALA A 17 -13.11 -33.32 43.25
N LEU A 18 -13.18 -32.82 44.48
CA LEU A 18 -12.24 -31.83 44.97
C LEU A 18 -10.88 -32.53 45.05
N ASN A 19 -10.02 -32.30 44.06
CA ASN A 19 -8.59 -32.57 44.18
C ASN A 19 -7.98 -31.46 45.05
N ALA A 20 -8.43 -31.37 46.30
CA ALA A 20 -7.62 -30.75 47.33
C ALA A 20 -6.27 -31.47 47.38
N ARG A 21 -5.22 -30.74 47.76
CA ARG A 21 -3.85 -31.22 47.94
C ARG A 21 -3.80 -32.61 48.57
N ALA A 22 -3.66 -33.63 47.71
CA ALA A 22 -3.66 -35.01 48.13
C ALA A 22 -2.38 -35.29 48.91
N GLY A 23 -2.54 -35.50 50.21
CA GLY A 23 -1.46 -35.88 51.10
C GLY A 23 -0.80 -37.19 50.70
N ILE A 24 0.26 -37.58 51.39
CA ILE A 24 0.83 -38.92 51.21
C ILE A 24 -0.18 -39.91 51.76
N LEU A 25 -0.96 -40.54 50.88
CA LEU A 25 -2.00 -41.50 51.23
C LEU A 25 -1.39 -42.73 51.92
N ILE A 26 -1.75 -42.96 53.19
CA ILE A 26 -1.43 -44.22 53.88
C ILE A 26 -2.43 -45.29 53.45
N ASP A 27 -3.73 -45.00 53.54
CA ASP A 27 -4.79 -45.93 53.15
C ASP A 27 -6.14 -45.23 52.83
N ASP A 28 -6.77 -45.58 51.71
CA ASP A 28 -8.15 -45.17 51.35
C ASP A 28 -9.20 -46.26 51.65
N PHE A 29 -8.75 -47.41 52.19
CA PHE A 29 -9.56 -48.56 52.55
C PHE A 29 -10.47 -49.12 51.41
N THR A 30 -10.23 -48.73 50.16
CA THR A 30 -10.96 -49.23 48.98
C THR A 30 -10.53 -50.65 48.61
N THR A 31 -9.25 -50.98 48.80
CA THR A 31 -8.74 -52.35 48.72
C THR A 31 -9.20 -53.15 49.94
N GLY A 32 -10.35 -53.82 49.76
CA GLY A 32 -11.04 -54.56 50.82
C GLY A 32 -10.33 -55.82 51.30
N GLN A 33 -10.57 -56.17 52.57
CA GLN A 33 -9.92 -57.22 53.35
C GLN A 33 -10.98 -58.05 54.07
N GLY A 34 -10.93 -59.38 53.86
CA GLY A 34 -11.94 -60.30 54.37
C GLY A 34 -11.98 -60.37 55.92
N PRO A 35 -13.13 -60.73 56.51
CA PRO A 35 -13.32 -60.65 57.95
C PRO A 35 -12.43 -61.61 58.74
N LEU A 36 -11.63 -61.01 59.63
CA LEU A 36 -10.86 -61.67 60.68
C LEU A 36 -11.74 -61.76 61.94
N THR A 37 -12.43 -62.89 62.10
CA THR A 37 -13.32 -63.16 63.26
C THR A 37 -12.70 -64.16 64.24
N LEU A 38 -12.66 -63.79 65.53
CA LEU A 38 -12.37 -64.69 66.65
C LEU A 38 -13.63 -64.89 67.50
N THR A 39 -14.05 -66.15 67.72
CA THR A 39 -15.23 -66.50 68.52
C THR A 39 -14.87 -67.04 69.90
N ALA A 40 -15.38 -66.41 70.95
CA ALA A 40 -15.20 -66.89 72.32
C ALA A 40 -15.99 -68.19 72.58
N PRO A 41 -15.52 -69.10 73.46
CA PRO A 41 -14.26 -69.03 74.22
C PRO A 41 -13.04 -69.53 73.42
N GLY A 42 -13.23 -70.04 72.18
CA GLY A 42 -12.16 -70.68 71.41
C GLY A 42 -11.08 -69.71 70.93
N GLY A 43 -11.45 -68.46 70.64
CA GLY A 43 -10.53 -67.39 70.27
C GLY A 43 -9.90 -66.65 71.44
N VAL A 44 -10.27 -66.91 72.70
CA VAL A 44 -9.75 -66.17 73.86
C VAL A 44 -8.27 -66.52 74.09
N GLY A 45 -7.41 -65.51 74.05
CA GLY A 45 -5.95 -65.66 74.02
C GLY A 45 -5.38 -66.03 72.66
N GLY A 46 -6.23 -66.07 71.62
CA GLY A 46 -5.86 -66.30 70.23
C GLY A 46 -5.60 -65.01 69.46
N THR A 47 -4.78 -65.14 68.43
CA THR A 47 -4.46 -64.11 67.44
C THR A 47 -4.69 -64.68 66.05
N ILE A 48 -5.24 -63.86 65.14
CA ILE A 48 -5.29 -64.11 63.69
C ILE A 48 -4.85 -62.84 62.97
N GLY A 49 -4.32 -62.99 61.76
CA GLY A 49 -3.96 -61.85 60.92
C GLY A 49 -4.16 -62.14 59.44
N SER A 50 -4.10 -61.10 58.63
CA SER A 50 -4.03 -61.21 57.18
C SER A 50 -3.29 -60.02 56.58
N VAL A 51 -2.67 -60.31 55.44
CA VAL A 51 -1.97 -59.37 54.55
C VAL A 51 -2.90 -59.06 53.38
N VAL A 52 -3.01 -57.81 52.96
CA VAL A 52 -3.63 -57.45 51.69
C VAL A 52 -2.80 -56.40 50.96
N SER A 53 -2.38 -56.76 49.74
CA SER A 53 -1.67 -55.87 48.83
C SER A 53 -2.58 -55.35 47.70
N GLY A 54 -2.50 -54.06 47.38
CA GLY A 54 -3.35 -53.41 46.37
C GLY A 54 -3.10 -51.91 46.17
N GLY A 55 -4.00 -51.25 45.44
CA GLY A 55 -4.00 -49.80 45.27
C GLY A 55 -4.74 -49.09 46.41
N GLY A 56 -4.49 -47.80 46.61
CA GLY A 56 -5.07 -47.08 47.76
C GLY A 56 -4.42 -47.45 49.10
N ILE A 57 -3.21 -48.02 49.06
CA ILE A 57 -2.42 -48.45 50.22
C ILE A 57 -0.97 -48.02 50.00
N LEU A 58 -0.33 -47.42 51.00
CA LEU A 58 1.05 -46.94 50.91
C LEU A 58 2.04 -48.07 50.62
N LEU A 59 2.85 -47.87 49.58
CA LEU A 59 3.77 -48.87 49.03
C LEU A 59 3.11 -50.25 48.78
N THR A 60 1.79 -50.24 48.60
CA THR A 60 0.91 -51.32 48.15
C THR A 60 0.63 -52.48 49.10
N GLU A 61 0.96 -52.44 50.40
CA GLU A 61 0.64 -53.53 51.35
C GLU A 61 0.17 -53.00 52.72
N ARG A 62 -0.93 -53.58 53.23
CA ARG A 62 -1.48 -53.33 54.57
C ARG A 62 -1.71 -54.66 55.29
N ASP A 63 -1.22 -54.70 56.52
CA ASP A 63 -1.38 -55.83 57.41
C ASP A 63 -2.35 -55.55 58.55
N ILE A 64 -3.16 -56.55 58.91
CA ILE A 64 -4.10 -56.46 60.03
C ILE A 64 -3.96 -57.69 60.92
N GLU A 65 -3.60 -57.47 62.20
CA GLU A 65 -3.66 -58.45 63.29
C GLU A 65 -4.90 -58.20 64.18
N VAL A 66 -5.58 -59.26 64.62
CA VAL A 66 -6.69 -59.23 65.60
C VAL A 66 -6.39 -60.18 66.75
N ASN A 67 -6.54 -59.71 67.98
CA ASN A 67 -6.36 -60.51 69.20
C ASN A 67 -7.56 -60.36 70.14
N MET A 68 -8.08 -61.48 70.66
CA MET A 68 -9.10 -61.49 71.71
C MET A 68 -8.45 -61.80 73.07
N THR A 69 -8.61 -60.91 74.05
CA THR A 69 -8.11 -61.10 75.43
C THR A 69 -9.18 -61.65 76.38
N ALA A 70 -10.47 -61.37 76.14
CA ALA A 70 -11.59 -61.94 76.88
C ALA A 70 -12.88 -61.96 76.04
N GLY A 71 -13.87 -62.77 76.45
CA GLY A 71 -15.22 -62.78 75.86
C GLY A 71 -16.10 -63.88 76.47
N ALA A 72 -17.42 -63.70 76.43
CA ALA A 72 -18.38 -64.73 76.80
C ALA A 72 -18.67 -65.68 75.62
N GLY A 73 -18.99 -66.94 75.90
CA GLY A 73 -19.05 -67.97 74.85
C GLY A 73 -20.15 -67.75 73.80
N GLY A 74 -19.78 -67.81 72.52
CA GLY A 74 -20.65 -67.57 71.37
C GLY A 74 -20.69 -66.12 70.89
N LEU A 75 -19.70 -65.31 71.28
CA LEU A 75 -19.56 -63.89 70.94
C LEU A 75 -18.21 -63.61 70.27
N ASP A 76 -18.19 -62.61 69.38
CA ASP A 76 -17.10 -62.38 68.43
C ASP A 76 -16.34 -61.04 68.65
N ILE A 77 -15.07 -61.02 68.27
CA ILE A 77 -14.42 -59.80 67.73
C ILE A 77 -14.23 -60.03 66.23
N THR A 78 -14.63 -59.06 65.41
CA THR A 78 -14.47 -59.11 63.95
C THR A 78 -13.81 -57.82 63.46
N VAL A 79 -12.82 -57.96 62.59
CA VAL A 79 -12.18 -56.84 61.90
C VAL A 79 -12.18 -57.11 60.40
N LEU A 80 -12.50 -56.10 59.59
CA LEU A 80 -12.58 -56.21 58.13
C LEU A 80 -12.34 -54.84 57.47
N VAL A 81 -12.01 -54.86 56.18
CA VAL A 81 -12.02 -53.65 55.34
C VAL A 81 -13.02 -53.86 54.21
N ILE A 82 -14.02 -53.01 54.08
CA ILE A 82 -15.05 -53.13 53.03
C ILE A 82 -15.58 -51.77 52.60
N GLY A 83 -15.77 -51.60 51.28
CA GLY A 83 -16.50 -50.46 50.73
C GLY A 83 -15.86 -49.09 51.00
N GLY A 84 -14.53 -49.02 51.15
CA GLY A 84 -13.81 -47.81 51.55
C GLY A 84 -13.67 -47.64 53.07
N THR A 85 -13.96 -48.66 53.89
CA THR A 85 -13.99 -48.49 55.35
C THR A 85 -13.26 -49.62 56.09
N PHE A 86 -12.33 -49.29 56.98
CA PHE A 86 -11.89 -50.19 58.04
C PHE A 86 -12.98 -50.29 59.11
N ASN A 87 -13.26 -51.50 59.58
CA ASN A 87 -14.22 -51.74 60.66
C ASN A 87 -13.62 -52.69 61.69
N HIS A 88 -13.65 -52.29 62.96
CA HIS A 88 -13.37 -53.11 64.13
C HIS A 88 -14.64 -53.20 64.96
N SER A 89 -15.11 -54.41 65.28
CA SER A 89 -16.31 -54.60 66.09
C SER A 89 -16.14 -55.67 67.15
N GLN A 90 -16.70 -55.43 68.34
CA GLN A 90 -16.64 -56.33 69.48
C GLN A 90 -18.03 -56.55 70.08
N ASP A 91 -18.45 -57.81 70.19
CA ASP A 91 -19.67 -58.17 70.91
C ASP A 91 -19.63 -57.78 72.41
N VAL A 92 -20.81 -57.73 73.03
CA VAL A 92 -20.98 -57.48 74.47
C VAL A 92 -20.04 -58.34 75.32
N THR A 93 -19.26 -57.70 76.21
CA THR A 93 -18.25 -58.34 77.09
C THR A 93 -17.01 -58.93 76.40
N VAL A 94 -16.90 -58.89 75.07
CA VAL A 94 -15.65 -59.18 74.37
C VAL A 94 -14.64 -58.06 74.66
N LYS A 95 -13.36 -58.43 74.72
CA LYS A 95 -12.21 -57.53 74.85
C LYS A 95 -11.12 -58.00 73.91
N GLY A 96 -10.47 -57.06 73.24
CA GLY A 96 -9.44 -57.37 72.26
C GLY A 96 -8.76 -56.12 71.71
N LYS A 97 -7.78 -56.34 70.83
CA LYS A 97 -7.16 -55.27 70.05
C LYS A 97 -7.15 -55.65 68.56
N SER A 98 -7.06 -54.64 67.71
CA SER A 98 -6.51 -54.82 66.37
C SER A 98 -5.27 -53.96 66.20
N LEU A 99 -4.39 -54.37 65.30
CA LEU A 99 -3.23 -53.63 64.83
C LEU A 99 -3.29 -53.59 63.32
N LEU A 100 -3.30 -52.40 62.74
CA LEU A 100 -3.01 -52.15 61.33
C LEU A 100 -1.53 -51.80 61.23
N ALA A 101 -0.87 -52.25 60.17
CA ALA A 101 0.50 -51.89 59.85
C ALA A 101 0.66 -51.58 58.36
N TRP A 102 1.51 -50.60 58.08
CA TRP A 102 2.04 -50.25 56.77
C TRP A 102 3.56 -50.16 56.93
N ASP A 103 4.22 -51.27 56.61
CA ASP A 103 5.64 -51.51 56.87
C ASP A 103 6.37 -52.08 55.65
N GLY A 104 5.75 -51.95 54.47
CA GLY A 104 6.30 -52.41 53.19
C GLY A 104 5.76 -53.78 52.76
N VAL A 105 6.36 -54.36 51.72
CA VAL A 105 5.91 -55.64 51.13
C VAL A 105 6.75 -56.80 51.68
N ASP A 106 6.32 -57.36 52.81
CA ASP A 106 6.98 -58.48 53.51
C ASP A 106 6.11 -59.77 53.56
N GLY A 107 4.78 -59.62 53.52
CA GLY A 107 3.81 -60.71 53.58
C GLY A 107 3.55 -61.33 54.97
N SER A 108 3.69 -60.59 56.07
CA SER A 108 3.79 -61.16 57.43
C SER A 108 3.10 -60.35 58.55
N SER A 109 1.76 -60.39 58.59
CA SER A 109 0.83 -59.74 59.58
C SER A 109 0.94 -60.19 61.06
N SER A 110 2.17 -60.32 61.54
CA SER A 110 2.61 -60.77 62.87
C SER A 110 4.06 -60.37 63.19
N LEU A 111 4.77 -59.78 62.23
CA LEU A 111 6.02 -59.02 62.40
C LEU A 111 5.75 -57.57 61.99
N ILE A 112 6.72 -56.68 62.23
CA ILE A 112 6.75 -55.34 61.66
C ILE A 112 8.14 -55.16 61.06
N ASP A 113 8.26 -54.92 59.76
CA ASP A 113 9.53 -54.52 59.15
C ASP A 113 9.75 -53.01 59.35
N HIS A 114 10.43 -52.68 60.45
CA HIS A 114 10.57 -51.28 60.90
C HIS A 114 11.39 -50.40 59.93
N ASP A 115 12.01 -51.00 58.91
CA ASP A 115 12.78 -50.31 57.85
C ASP A 115 12.06 -50.43 56.47
N GLY A 116 10.95 -51.15 56.36
CA GLY A 116 10.42 -51.70 55.10
C GLY A 116 9.63 -50.74 54.20
N LEU A 117 9.13 -49.61 54.72
CA LEU A 117 8.72 -48.46 53.89
C LEU A 117 9.92 -47.75 53.22
N GLY A 118 11.15 -48.12 53.58
CA GLY A 118 12.37 -47.70 52.89
C GLY A 118 12.87 -46.29 53.22
N GLY A 119 12.35 -45.66 54.28
CA GLY A 119 12.69 -44.28 54.65
C GLY A 119 11.88 -43.25 53.87
N ILE A 120 10.56 -43.39 53.85
CA ILE A 120 9.66 -42.44 53.18
C ILE A 120 9.57 -41.13 53.97
N ASP A 121 9.62 -40.01 53.25
CA ASP A 121 9.38 -38.68 53.81
C ASP A 121 7.88 -38.40 53.86
N LEU A 122 7.26 -38.59 55.02
CA LEU A 122 5.84 -38.27 55.26
C LEU A 122 5.58 -36.76 55.39
N THR A 123 6.63 -35.93 55.42
CA THR A 123 6.48 -34.47 55.40
C THR A 123 6.40 -33.90 53.99
N SER A 124 6.56 -34.73 52.95
CA SER A 124 6.58 -34.30 51.55
C SER A 124 7.51 -33.09 51.32
N LEU A 125 8.77 -33.20 51.77
CA LEU A 125 9.79 -32.13 51.77
C LEU A 125 9.51 -30.94 52.72
N GLY A 126 8.66 -31.11 53.74
CA GLY A 126 8.30 -30.09 54.74
C GLY A 126 7.02 -29.30 54.43
N LEU A 127 6.13 -29.90 53.64
CA LEU A 127 4.80 -29.40 53.27
C LEU A 127 3.68 -30.02 54.11
N ASP A 128 3.87 -31.26 54.59
CA ASP A 128 2.95 -32.00 55.44
C ASP A 128 3.48 -32.06 56.89
N ASP A 129 2.61 -31.84 57.86
CA ASP A 129 2.95 -31.79 59.29
C ASP A 129 1.94 -32.48 60.22
N SER A 130 0.96 -33.22 59.67
CA SER A 130 -0.01 -34.04 60.40
C SER A 130 -0.37 -35.34 59.66
N PHE A 131 -1.07 -36.26 60.35
CA PHE A 131 -1.97 -37.20 59.68
C PHE A 131 -3.41 -36.70 59.75
N LEU A 132 -4.24 -37.05 58.76
CA LEU A 132 -5.69 -36.98 58.85
C LEU A 132 -6.25 -38.39 59.07
N LEU A 133 -7.16 -38.58 60.03
CA LEU A 133 -7.90 -39.84 60.23
C LEU A 133 -9.41 -39.58 60.21
N SER A 134 -10.04 -39.86 59.07
CA SER A 134 -11.50 -39.73 58.91
C SER A 134 -12.26 -40.82 59.65
N MET A 135 -13.01 -40.43 60.69
CA MET A 135 -13.66 -41.35 61.62
C MET A 135 -15.19 -41.36 61.46
N ILE A 136 -15.70 -42.36 60.74
CA ILE A 136 -17.15 -42.61 60.56
C ILE A 136 -17.88 -42.93 61.87
N SER A 137 -17.25 -43.69 62.79
CA SER A 137 -17.83 -43.91 64.12
C SER A 137 -16.83 -44.49 65.12
N ALA A 138 -17.04 -44.23 66.41
CA ALA A 138 -16.44 -44.99 67.50
C ALA A 138 -17.28 -45.02 68.78
N ASP A 139 -17.13 -46.11 69.53
CA ASP A 139 -17.66 -46.27 70.89
C ASP A 139 -16.83 -45.57 71.98
N SER A 140 -17.52 -45.18 73.05
CA SER A 140 -16.93 -44.45 74.18
C SER A 140 -15.91 -45.29 74.95
N GLY A 141 -14.70 -44.73 75.15
CA GLY A 141 -13.61 -45.44 75.79
C GLY A 141 -12.83 -46.36 74.84
N THR A 142 -13.02 -46.21 73.54
CA THR A 142 -12.04 -46.64 72.54
C THR A 142 -10.73 -45.87 72.74
N ILE A 143 -9.60 -46.56 72.63
CA ILE A 143 -8.27 -45.95 72.58
C ILE A 143 -7.65 -46.33 71.23
N ILE A 144 -7.25 -45.33 70.44
CA ILE A 144 -6.48 -45.53 69.21
C ILE A 144 -5.05 -45.05 69.48
N VAL A 145 -4.07 -45.91 69.28
CA VAL A 145 -2.65 -45.58 69.41
C VAL A 145 -2.01 -45.62 68.03
N PHE A 146 -1.44 -44.50 67.62
CA PHE A 146 -0.56 -44.42 66.46
C PHE A 146 0.88 -44.66 66.93
N GLU A 147 1.66 -45.43 66.19
CA GLU A 147 3.11 -45.47 66.34
C GLU A 147 3.78 -45.40 64.96
N VAL A 148 4.69 -44.44 64.82
CA VAL A 148 5.51 -44.21 63.62
C VAL A 148 6.95 -44.58 63.96
N PHE A 149 7.59 -45.35 63.09
CA PHE A 149 8.95 -45.85 63.24
C PHE A 149 9.85 -45.27 62.14
N THR A 150 11.04 -44.82 62.53
CA THR A 150 12.14 -44.54 61.59
C THR A 150 13.02 -45.75 61.38
N ASP A 151 13.22 -46.53 62.44
CA ASP A 151 13.90 -47.83 62.45
C ASP A 151 13.50 -48.62 63.70
N ALA A 152 13.96 -49.86 63.84
CA ALA A 152 13.68 -50.74 64.99
C ALA A 152 14.18 -50.24 66.38
N SER A 153 14.80 -49.07 66.44
CA SER A 153 15.30 -48.40 67.66
C SER A 153 14.70 -47.00 67.88
N ASN A 154 13.99 -46.41 66.91
CA ASN A 154 13.55 -45.02 66.91
C ASN A 154 12.07 -44.89 66.49
N SER A 155 11.20 -44.47 67.43
CA SER A 155 9.76 -44.33 67.18
C SER A 155 9.11 -43.28 68.08
N SER A 156 7.99 -42.73 67.62
CA SER A 156 7.11 -41.85 68.41
C SER A 156 5.65 -42.31 68.32
N THR A 157 4.91 -42.09 69.40
CA THR A 157 3.50 -42.49 69.56
C THR A 157 2.58 -41.31 69.82
N LEU A 158 1.37 -41.36 69.26
CA LEU A 158 0.24 -40.51 69.64
C LEU A 158 -0.91 -41.40 70.13
N THR A 159 -1.78 -40.89 71.01
CA THR A 159 -2.88 -41.69 71.59
C THR A 159 -4.17 -40.90 71.69
N LEU A 160 -5.13 -41.24 70.84
CA LEU A 160 -6.49 -40.74 70.88
C LEU A 160 -7.29 -41.51 71.94
N ASN A 161 -7.97 -40.77 72.82
CA ASN A 161 -8.81 -41.29 73.88
C ASN A 161 -10.25 -40.85 73.61
N LEU A 162 -11.05 -41.69 72.97
CA LEU A 162 -12.35 -41.28 72.41
C LEU A 162 -13.43 -41.23 73.51
N THR A 163 -13.56 -40.07 74.17
CA THR A 163 -14.44 -39.85 75.34
C THR A 163 -15.82 -39.28 74.97
N GLY A 164 -16.45 -39.87 73.96
CA GLY A 164 -17.74 -39.45 73.41
C GLY A 164 -18.48 -40.65 72.81
N GLY A 165 -19.40 -40.43 71.88
CA GLY A 165 -20.05 -41.52 71.16
C GLY A 165 -20.87 -41.00 69.99
N ALA A 166 -20.78 -41.68 68.84
CA ALA A 166 -21.21 -41.20 67.52
C ALA A 166 -20.43 -39.94 67.05
N PHE A 167 -19.10 -40.09 66.99
CA PHE A 167 -18.20 -39.23 66.22
C PHE A 167 -18.46 -39.42 64.71
N MET A 168 -18.39 -38.32 63.97
CA MET A 168 -18.28 -38.22 62.51
C MET A 168 -17.39 -37.00 62.30
N ASP A 169 -16.09 -37.19 62.56
CA ASP A 169 -15.06 -36.15 62.71
C ASP A 169 -13.79 -36.57 61.95
N ASP A 170 -13.06 -35.61 61.40
CA ASP A 170 -11.77 -35.84 60.76
C ASP A 170 -10.61 -35.47 61.71
N PHE A 171 -10.01 -36.47 62.37
CA PHE A 171 -8.98 -36.20 63.39
C PHE A 171 -7.66 -35.74 62.74
N VAL A 172 -7.29 -34.46 62.92
CA VAL A 172 -5.97 -33.94 62.56
C VAL A 172 -4.95 -34.31 63.64
N LEU A 173 -3.81 -34.87 63.24
CA LEU A 173 -2.82 -35.47 64.14
C LEU A 173 -1.42 -34.89 63.89
N PRO A 174 -1.11 -33.67 64.37
CA PRO A 174 0.17 -33.02 64.12
C PRO A 174 1.36 -33.89 64.55
N PHE A 175 2.37 -34.04 63.68
CA PHE A 175 3.61 -34.78 63.94
C PHE A 175 4.32 -34.25 65.19
N ALA A 176 4.21 -32.94 65.46
CA ALA A 176 4.72 -32.29 66.66
C ALA A 176 4.10 -32.79 67.99
N ASN A 177 2.92 -33.42 67.95
CA ASN A 177 2.23 -33.99 69.12
C ASN A 177 2.65 -35.45 69.41
N PHE A 178 3.38 -36.10 68.50
CA PHE A 178 3.85 -37.48 68.70
C PHE A 178 5.01 -37.53 69.73
N VAL A 179 4.81 -38.28 70.80
CA VAL A 179 5.77 -38.41 71.91
C VAL A 179 6.72 -39.58 71.67
N THR A 180 8.03 -39.37 71.82
CA THR A 180 9.06 -40.41 71.73
C THR A 180 8.73 -41.65 72.57
N ASN A 181 8.63 -42.81 71.92
CA ASN A 181 8.48 -44.12 72.56
C ASN A 181 9.81 -44.90 72.56
N LEU A 182 10.52 -44.90 71.42
CA LEU A 182 11.85 -45.53 71.27
C LEU A 182 12.91 -44.51 70.81
N GLY A 183 14.13 -44.67 71.33
CA GLY A 183 15.32 -44.00 70.83
C GLY A 183 15.27 -42.47 70.95
N ALA A 184 15.41 -41.80 69.81
CA ALA A 184 15.33 -40.35 69.66
C ALA A 184 13.90 -39.83 69.37
N GLY A 185 12.95 -40.72 69.08
CA GLY A 185 11.68 -40.41 68.42
C GLY A 185 11.70 -40.77 66.94
N ALA A 186 10.54 -40.71 66.29
CA ALA A 186 10.42 -40.78 64.84
C ALA A 186 10.96 -39.51 64.17
N ASP A 187 11.69 -39.70 63.07
CA ASP A 187 11.98 -38.70 62.05
C ASP A 187 10.95 -38.87 60.92
N PHE A 188 10.00 -37.95 60.82
CA PHE A 188 8.93 -38.00 59.82
C PHE A 188 9.45 -37.79 58.39
N THR A 189 10.69 -37.33 58.21
CA THR A 189 11.35 -37.24 56.89
C THR A 189 11.98 -38.56 56.45
N ASN A 190 12.00 -39.57 57.32
CA ASN A 190 12.60 -40.88 57.07
C ASN A 190 11.87 -41.96 57.90
N VAL A 191 10.69 -42.35 57.43
CA VAL A 191 9.80 -43.34 58.07
C VAL A 191 10.00 -44.72 57.45
N GLY A 192 10.21 -45.73 58.31
CA GLY A 192 10.35 -47.13 57.95
C GLY A 192 9.11 -47.98 58.20
N ALA A 193 8.23 -47.61 59.14
CA ALA A 193 6.91 -48.24 59.33
C ALA A 193 5.89 -47.31 60.01
N ILE A 194 4.60 -47.54 59.76
CA ILE A 194 3.46 -46.86 60.40
C ILE A 194 2.53 -47.93 60.98
N THR A 195 1.98 -47.72 62.18
CA THR A 195 0.96 -48.61 62.76
C THR A 195 -0.17 -47.86 63.46
N ILE A 196 -1.38 -48.42 63.38
CA ILE A 196 -2.55 -47.99 64.15
C ILE A 196 -3.07 -49.17 64.97
N LYS A 197 -3.16 -48.99 66.29
CA LYS A 197 -3.69 -49.99 67.23
C LYS A 197 -5.00 -49.50 67.86
N VAL A 198 -6.10 -50.16 67.54
CA VAL A 198 -7.39 -50.01 68.26
C VAL A 198 -7.36 -50.92 69.49
N ASP A 199 -7.32 -50.33 70.69
CA ASP A 199 -7.10 -51.04 71.96
C ASP A 199 -8.35 -51.11 72.84
N GLY A 200 -9.13 -52.17 72.66
CA GLY A 200 -10.26 -52.55 73.51
C GLY A 200 -9.90 -53.55 74.61
N THR A 201 -8.64 -53.60 75.09
CA THR A 201 -8.26 -54.53 76.17
C THR A 201 -8.72 -54.05 77.55
N ALA A 202 -8.83 -52.74 77.75
CA ALA A 202 -9.35 -52.13 78.97
C ALA A 202 -10.88 -52.00 78.96
N THR A 203 -11.46 -51.61 77.83
CA THR A 203 -12.91 -51.44 77.58
C THR A 203 -13.53 -52.79 77.16
N SER A 204 -14.80 -52.85 76.76
CA SER A 204 -15.43 -54.08 76.19
C SER A 204 -16.67 -53.71 75.41
N ALA A 205 -16.89 -54.36 74.26
CA ALA A 205 -17.79 -53.87 73.22
C ALA A 205 -17.43 -52.43 72.81
N ILE A 206 -16.37 -52.35 72.01
CA ILE A 206 -16.05 -51.17 71.22
C ILE A 206 -16.24 -51.50 69.74
N ASP A 207 -17.09 -50.75 69.07
CA ASP A 207 -17.15 -50.66 67.62
C ASP A 207 -16.40 -49.39 67.14
N VAL A 208 -15.68 -49.48 66.02
CA VAL A 208 -14.90 -48.40 65.39
C VAL A 208 -14.93 -48.56 63.87
N THR A 209 -15.19 -47.47 63.15
CA THR A 209 -15.11 -47.39 61.68
C THR A 209 -14.39 -46.11 61.26
N PHE A 210 -13.41 -46.23 60.36
CA PHE A 210 -12.73 -45.12 59.68
C PHE A 210 -12.49 -45.44 58.20
N ASP A 211 -12.39 -44.42 57.36
CA ASP A 211 -12.40 -44.55 55.89
C ASP A 211 -11.25 -43.84 55.15
N MET A 212 -10.47 -42.99 55.82
CA MET A 212 -9.25 -42.43 55.26
C MET A 212 -8.13 -42.33 56.30
N LEU A 213 -6.90 -42.54 55.85
CA LEU A 213 -5.68 -42.17 56.55
C LEU A 213 -4.65 -41.66 55.54
N ASP A 214 -4.27 -40.39 55.65
CA ASP A 214 -3.15 -39.81 54.89
C ASP A 214 -2.31 -38.85 55.75
N ALA A 215 -1.20 -38.37 55.19
CA ALA A 215 -0.36 -37.33 55.79
C ALA A 215 -0.56 -36.00 55.05
N GLN A 216 -1.05 -34.99 55.77
CA GLN A 216 -1.47 -33.68 55.24
C GLN A 216 -0.81 -32.51 56.02
N ALA A 217 -1.09 -31.28 55.60
CA ALA A 217 -0.79 -30.07 56.37
C ALA A 217 -1.91 -29.79 57.39
N VAL A 218 -1.55 -29.28 58.57
CA VAL A 218 -2.51 -28.89 59.64
C VAL A 218 -3.49 -27.78 59.19
N VAL A 219 -3.10 -26.94 58.23
CA VAL A 219 -3.98 -25.96 57.59
C VAL A 219 -3.91 -26.12 56.08
N THR A 220 -4.99 -25.77 55.38
CA THR A 220 -4.97 -25.61 53.92
C THR A 220 -4.93 -24.13 53.56
N SER A 221 -4.39 -23.78 52.39
CA SER A 221 -4.38 -22.39 51.92
C SER A 221 -4.61 -22.26 50.42
N GLU A 222 -5.80 -21.84 50.04
CA GLU A 222 -6.15 -21.48 48.66
C GLU A 222 -5.73 -20.04 48.36
N LYS A 223 -5.43 -19.74 47.09
CA LYS A 223 -5.21 -18.39 46.59
C LYS A 223 -5.85 -18.22 45.23
N THR A 224 -6.71 -17.20 45.13
CA THR A 224 -7.39 -16.80 43.89
C THR A 224 -6.98 -15.39 43.50
N ASP A 225 -7.09 -15.07 42.22
CA ASP A 225 -6.85 -13.77 41.63
C ASP A 225 -8.14 -13.15 41.07
N ALA A 226 -8.06 -11.89 40.66
CA ALA A 226 -9.08 -11.19 39.88
C ALA A 226 -8.51 -9.86 39.37
N LEU A 227 -8.84 -9.46 38.14
CA LEU A 227 -8.76 -8.07 37.69
C LEU A 227 -9.55 -7.17 38.68
N PHE A 228 -8.92 -6.09 39.15
CA PHE A 228 -9.48 -5.25 40.22
C PHE A 228 -9.47 -3.75 39.91
N THR A 229 -8.47 -3.27 39.19
CA THR A 229 -8.54 -1.98 38.49
C THR A 229 -7.99 -2.22 37.10
N ASP A 230 -8.90 -2.00 36.17
CA ASP A 230 -8.82 -2.06 34.72
C ASP A 230 -8.70 -0.59 34.26
N VAL A 231 -7.63 -0.25 33.54
CA VAL A 231 -7.20 1.13 33.30
C VAL A 231 -7.77 1.72 32.00
N ASP A 232 -7.94 0.91 30.95
CA ASP A 232 -8.41 1.29 29.61
C ASP A 232 -9.80 0.72 29.26
N MET A 233 -10.31 -0.23 30.04
CA MET A 233 -11.67 -0.81 30.01
C MET A 233 -11.92 -1.87 28.93
N ASP A 234 -10.91 -2.68 28.58
CA ASP A 234 -11.07 -3.84 27.70
C ASP A 234 -11.64 -5.08 28.42
N GLY A 235 -11.28 -5.29 29.69
CA GLY A 235 -11.64 -6.43 30.53
C GLY A 235 -10.62 -7.57 30.57
N SER A 236 -9.43 -7.38 30.02
CA SER A 236 -8.27 -8.28 30.06
C SER A 236 -7.35 -7.91 31.25
N VAL A 237 -6.03 -8.13 31.18
CA VAL A 237 -5.11 -7.74 32.27
C VAL A 237 -3.80 -7.25 31.68
N ASP A 238 -3.53 -5.95 31.79
CA ASP A 238 -2.48 -5.29 31.01
C ASP A 238 -1.47 -4.48 31.84
N VAL A 239 -0.45 -3.91 31.19
CA VAL A 239 0.69 -3.23 31.85
C VAL A 239 0.28 -1.86 32.41
N GLY A 240 -0.30 -1.89 33.62
CA GLY A 240 -0.76 -0.74 34.39
C GLY A 240 -1.93 -1.09 35.31
N ASP A 241 -2.61 -2.20 35.03
CA ASP A 241 -3.70 -2.73 35.81
C ASP A 241 -3.30 -3.22 37.19
N THR A 242 -4.31 -3.46 38.02
CA THR A 242 -4.12 -4.14 39.31
C THR A 242 -4.89 -5.44 39.40
N ILE A 243 -4.15 -6.49 39.76
CA ILE A 243 -4.66 -7.81 40.11
C ILE A 243 -4.85 -7.85 41.63
N LYS A 244 -5.98 -8.39 42.09
CA LYS A 244 -6.27 -8.61 43.50
C LYS A 244 -6.16 -10.09 43.84
N TYR A 245 -5.15 -10.44 44.64
CA TYR A 245 -5.07 -11.75 45.23
C TYR A 245 -5.93 -11.84 46.50
N THR A 246 -6.64 -12.96 46.63
CA THR A 246 -7.44 -13.34 47.80
C THR A 246 -6.98 -14.72 48.25
N VAL A 247 -6.27 -14.75 49.38
CA VAL A 247 -5.76 -15.97 50.02
C VAL A 247 -6.72 -16.36 51.14
N THR A 248 -7.10 -17.64 51.21
CA THR A 248 -7.95 -18.19 52.27
C THR A 248 -7.23 -19.34 52.95
N ILE A 249 -6.80 -19.14 54.20
CA ILE A 249 -6.16 -20.17 55.03
C ILE A 249 -7.21 -20.77 55.97
N THR A 250 -7.37 -22.09 56.00
CA THR A 250 -8.43 -22.80 56.74
C THR A 250 -7.85 -23.85 57.68
N ASN A 251 -8.43 -24.01 58.89
CA ASN A 251 -8.14 -25.12 59.82
C ASN A 251 -9.27 -26.18 59.74
N PRO A 252 -9.07 -27.33 59.06
CA PRO A 252 -10.11 -28.34 58.87
C PRO A 252 -10.19 -29.33 60.06
N ASP A 253 -11.24 -29.19 60.89
CA ASP A 253 -11.60 -30.07 62.06
C ASP A 253 -10.54 -30.19 63.19
N ASP A 254 -10.82 -30.69 64.42
CA ASP A 254 -12.06 -31.28 64.99
C ASP A 254 -12.45 -30.73 66.40
N ASP A 255 -13.48 -31.29 67.06
CA ASP A 255 -14.00 -30.88 68.40
C ASP A 255 -13.15 -31.39 69.61
N ALA A 256 -11.90 -31.83 69.42
CA ALA A 256 -11.06 -32.42 70.47
C ALA A 256 -9.56 -32.03 70.50
N ASP A 257 -9.07 -31.28 69.51
CA ASP A 257 -7.64 -31.04 69.23
C ASP A 257 -7.07 -29.69 69.79
N TYR A 258 -5.87 -29.27 69.37
CA TYR A 258 -5.23 -27.99 69.72
C TYR A 258 -5.16 -27.03 68.51
N ALA A 259 -6.06 -26.02 68.50
CA ALA A 259 -6.06 -24.88 67.58
C ALA A 259 -4.66 -24.44 67.11
N SER A 260 -4.53 -24.26 65.80
CA SER A 260 -3.26 -24.39 65.06
C SER A 260 -2.09 -23.55 65.58
N ALA A 261 -0.87 -24.05 65.33
CA ALA A 261 0.36 -23.32 65.63
C ALA A 261 0.32 -21.91 65.01
N ALA A 262 0.87 -20.91 65.70
CA ALA A 262 0.64 -19.50 65.35
C ALA A 262 1.08 -19.15 63.91
N ILE A 263 0.11 -19.04 63.01
CA ILE A 263 0.32 -18.95 61.56
C ILE A 263 0.97 -17.62 61.17
N LEU A 264 2.00 -17.72 60.34
CA LEU A 264 2.61 -16.61 59.60
C LEU A 264 2.37 -16.84 58.10
N PHE A 265 1.66 -15.92 57.45
CA PHE A 265 1.58 -15.87 55.99
C PHE A 265 2.62 -14.90 55.42
N THR A 266 3.24 -15.28 54.30
CA THR A 266 4.17 -14.43 53.53
C THR A 266 3.95 -14.60 52.02
N ASP A 267 4.00 -13.50 51.28
CA ASP A 267 3.87 -13.50 49.81
C ASP A 267 4.87 -12.50 49.23
N ALA A 268 5.45 -12.83 48.08
CA ALA A 268 6.42 -11.99 47.39
C ALA A 268 5.98 -11.87 45.91
N PRO A 269 5.25 -10.80 45.55
CA PRO A 269 4.78 -10.55 44.20
C PRO A 269 5.84 -10.85 43.13
N GLY A 270 5.44 -11.65 42.14
CA GLY A 270 6.31 -12.18 41.10
C GLY A 270 6.91 -11.10 40.20
N ALA A 271 7.88 -11.51 39.38
CA ALA A 271 8.48 -10.63 38.38
C ALA A 271 7.40 -9.96 37.51
N ASN A 272 7.65 -8.70 37.13
CA ASN A 272 6.72 -7.85 36.39
C ASN A 272 5.45 -7.43 37.16
N THR A 273 5.29 -7.82 38.43
CA THR A 273 4.29 -7.24 39.34
C THR A 273 4.95 -6.45 40.48
N ALA A 274 4.25 -5.48 41.06
CA ALA A 274 4.68 -4.77 42.25
C ALA A 274 3.55 -4.60 43.27
N LEU A 275 3.83 -4.75 44.56
CA LEU A 275 2.83 -4.59 45.61
C LEU A 275 2.26 -3.17 45.65
N VAL A 276 0.94 -3.03 45.59
CA VAL A 276 0.27 -1.76 45.89
C VAL A 276 0.31 -1.55 47.40
N VAL A 277 1.33 -0.84 47.87
CA VAL A 277 1.57 -0.59 49.30
C VAL A 277 0.33 0.03 49.96
N GLY A 278 -0.17 -0.62 51.01
CA GLY A 278 -1.39 -0.20 51.71
C GLY A 278 -2.64 -1.00 51.33
N SER A 279 -2.56 -1.89 50.34
CA SER A 279 -3.65 -2.79 49.94
C SER A 279 -3.85 -3.99 50.87
N VAL A 280 -2.84 -4.35 51.67
CA VAL A 280 -2.87 -5.60 52.45
C VAL A 280 -3.88 -5.51 53.58
N THR A 281 -4.80 -6.46 53.61
CA THR A 281 -5.81 -6.64 54.66
C THR A 281 -5.89 -8.11 55.08
N SER A 282 -6.35 -8.35 56.30
CA SER A 282 -6.58 -9.70 56.83
C SER A 282 -7.81 -9.70 57.73
N SER A 283 -8.59 -10.78 57.73
CA SER A 283 -9.72 -10.95 58.67
C SER A 283 -9.26 -11.26 60.10
N GLN A 284 -8.03 -11.77 60.29
CA GLN A 284 -7.44 -12.09 61.60
C GLN A 284 -5.98 -11.63 61.70
N GLY A 285 -5.52 -11.39 62.93
CA GLY A 285 -4.12 -11.12 63.23
C GLY A 285 -3.70 -9.69 62.88
N SER A 286 -2.49 -9.53 62.36
CA SER A 286 -1.93 -8.23 61.97
C SER A 286 -0.98 -8.35 60.78
N VAL A 287 -1.18 -7.49 59.78
CA VAL A 287 -0.20 -7.23 58.72
C VAL A 287 1.09 -6.72 59.34
N THR A 288 2.20 -7.41 59.07
CA THR A 288 3.56 -7.06 59.52
C THR A 288 4.39 -6.41 58.42
N THR A 289 4.13 -6.72 57.15
CA THR A 289 4.76 -6.11 55.96
C THR A 289 3.74 -5.98 54.82
N GLY A 290 3.86 -4.92 54.03
CA GLY A 290 3.08 -4.66 52.81
C GLY A 290 2.25 -3.37 52.83
N ASN A 291 2.23 -2.68 53.98
CA ASN A 291 1.47 -1.44 54.21
C ASN A 291 2.37 -0.24 54.61
N THR A 292 3.69 -0.40 54.61
CA THR A 292 4.67 0.66 54.86
C THR A 292 5.30 1.11 53.55
N GLY A 293 5.54 2.41 53.38
CA GLY A 293 6.15 2.97 52.18
C GLY A 293 7.53 2.37 51.89
N GLY A 294 7.64 1.58 50.82
CA GLY A 294 8.84 0.84 50.44
C GLY A 294 8.77 -0.68 50.69
N ASP A 295 7.69 -1.20 51.26
CA ASP A 295 7.44 -2.64 51.35
C ASP A 295 7.21 -3.23 49.95
N THR A 296 7.91 -4.31 49.61
CA THR A 296 7.75 -5.03 48.32
C THR A 296 7.19 -6.45 48.49
N THR A 297 6.90 -6.86 49.73
CA THR A 297 6.37 -8.19 50.07
C THR A 297 5.23 -8.05 51.06
N VAL A 298 4.36 -9.06 51.10
CA VAL A 298 3.29 -9.18 52.09
C VAL A 298 3.79 -10.06 53.22
N ALA A 299 3.49 -9.68 54.46
CA ALA A 299 3.57 -10.58 55.60
C ALA A 299 2.41 -10.31 56.57
N VAL A 300 1.78 -11.37 57.06
CA VAL A 300 0.66 -11.30 58.01
C VAL A 300 0.90 -12.31 59.12
N ASN A 301 1.10 -11.82 60.34
CA ASN A 301 1.03 -12.65 61.54
C ASN A 301 -0.45 -12.90 61.85
N VAL A 302 -0.97 -14.04 61.37
CA VAL A 302 -2.38 -14.46 61.53
C VAL A 302 -2.64 -14.94 62.97
N GLY A 303 -1.65 -15.58 63.58
CA GLY A 303 -1.80 -16.26 64.87
C GLY A 303 -2.49 -17.62 64.73
N PRO A 304 -2.88 -18.27 65.83
CA PRO A 304 -3.61 -19.54 65.77
C PRO A 304 -4.96 -19.33 65.08
N ILE A 305 -5.30 -20.22 64.13
CA ILE A 305 -6.62 -20.24 63.49
C ILE A 305 -7.51 -21.18 64.32
N ALA A 306 -8.76 -20.80 64.54
CA ALA A 306 -9.72 -21.63 65.26
C ALA A 306 -10.32 -22.70 64.36
N ASP A 307 -10.78 -23.77 64.97
CA ASP A 307 -11.16 -25.01 64.31
C ASP A 307 -12.45 -24.81 63.51
N ASN A 308 -12.50 -25.32 62.27
CA ASN A 308 -13.53 -24.98 61.28
C ASN A 308 -13.69 -23.47 61.00
N THR A 309 -12.59 -22.70 61.09
CA THR A 309 -12.56 -21.30 60.65
C THR A 309 -11.49 -21.03 59.60
N SER A 310 -11.75 -20.00 58.79
CA SER A 310 -10.83 -19.54 57.75
C SER A 310 -10.44 -18.08 57.94
N VAL A 311 -9.19 -17.76 57.64
CA VAL A 311 -8.65 -16.41 57.61
C VAL A 311 -8.44 -15.99 56.16
N THR A 312 -9.08 -14.89 55.76
CA THR A 312 -8.93 -14.32 54.42
C THR A 312 -7.93 -13.17 54.47
N ILE A 313 -6.91 -13.24 53.63
CA ILE A 313 -5.93 -12.18 53.38
C ILE A 313 -6.16 -11.66 51.97
N MET A 314 -6.21 -10.34 51.78
CA MET A 314 -6.35 -9.71 50.47
C MET A 314 -5.28 -8.66 50.27
N PHE A 315 -4.71 -8.60 49.08
CA PHE A 315 -3.78 -7.54 48.66
C PHE A 315 -3.90 -7.33 47.14
N THR A 316 -3.43 -6.18 46.65
CA THR A 316 -3.37 -5.90 45.21
C THR A 316 -1.93 -5.68 44.77
N VAL A 317 -1.62 -6.18 43.57
CA VAL A 317 -0.38 -5.87 42.85
C VAL A 317 -0.74 -5.04 41.62
N VAL A 318 0.18 -4.20 41.16
CA VAL A 318 0.12 -3.54 39.86
C VAL A 318 1.03 -4.29 38.88
N VAL A 319 0.60 -4.44 37.63
CA VAL A 319 1.45 -4.97 36.54
C VAL A 319 2.40 -3.85 36.08
N THR A 320 3.69 -4.15 35.94
CA THR A 320 4.78 -3.13 35.86
C THR A 320 5.72 -3.28 34.67
N GLY A 321 5.50 -4.27 33.82
CA GLY A 321 6.21 -4.44 32.56
C GLY A 321 5.69 -5.67 31.79
N PRO A 322 6.00 -5.79 30.50
CA PRO A 322 5.62 -6.93 29.69
C PRO A 322 6.27 -8.21 30.25
N PRO A 323 5.48 -9.23 30.63
CA PRO A 323 6.01 -10.47 31.17
C PRO A 323 6.57 -11.35 30.04
N VAL A 324 7.66 -12.09 30.34
CA VAL A 324 8.28 -13.04 29.40
C VAL A 324 7.49 -14.36 29.24
N SER A 325 6.22 -14.32 29.64
CA SER A 325 5.22 -15.38 29.71
C SER A 325 3.85 -14.72 29.63
N LEU A 326 2.88 -15.35 28.97
CA LEU A 326 1.49 -14.88 28.81
C LEU A 326 0.67 -14.87 30.12
N GLU A 327 1.36 -15.03 31.26
CA GLU A 327 0.82 -15.22 32.59
C GLU A 327 1.75 -14.55 33.63
N VAL A 328 1.17 -13.88 34.63
CA VAL A 328 1.87 -13.43 35.85
C VAL A 328 1.47 -14.32 37.02
N CYS A 329 2.35 -15.25 37.35
CA CYS A 329 2.17 -16.19 38.45
C CYS A 329 2.69 -15.61 39.77
N ASN A 330 1.94 -15.80 40.86
CA ASN A 330 2.36 -15.34 42.18
C ASN A 330 2.12 -16.41 43.27
N GLN A 331 3.15 -16.72 44.06
CA GLN A 331 3.13 -17.77 45.08
C GLN A 331 3.06 -17.20 46.50
N GLY A 332 2.00 -17.52 47.24
CA GLY A 332 1.94 -17.30 48.68
C GLY A 332 2.53 -18.49 49.44
N PHE A 333 2.96 -18.26 50.69
CA PHE A 333 3.48 -19.29 51.59
C PHE A 333 2.94 -19.15 53.02
N VAL A 334 2.53 -20.27 53.61
CA VAL A 334 2.16 -20.45 55.02
C VAL A 334 3.36 -21.02 55.79
N ASN A 335 3.66 -20.41 56.94
CA ASN A 335 4.79 -20.69 57.83
C ASN A 335 6.20 -20.72 57.18
N GLY A 336 6.30 -20.36 55.90
CA GLY A 336 7.55 -20.28 55.14
C GLY A 336 7.94 -21.56 54.39
N THR A 337 7.10 -22.61 54.38
CA THR A 337 7.35 -23.85 53.61
C THR A 337 6.16 -24.26 52.75
N GLN A 338 4.96 -24.33 53.32
CA GLN A 338 3.73 -24.69 52.60
C GLN A 338 3.34 -23.58 51.60
N PRO A 339 3.19 -23.87 50.29
CA PRO A 339 2.67 -22.91 49.32
C PRO A 339 1.14 -22.77 49.40
N THR A 340 0.63 -21.69 48.83
CA THR A 340 -0.80 -21.57 48.46
C THR A 340 -1.12 -22.35 47.20
N ASP A 341 -2.33 -22.89 47.13
CA ASP A 341 -2.92 -23.68 46.03
C ASP A 341 -3.81 -22.80 45.13
N ASP A 342 -3.83 -22.96 43.80
CA ASP A 342 -4.80 -22.29 42.93
C ASP A 342 -6.02 -23.19 42.63
N PRO A 343 -7.20 -22.92 43.24
CA PRO A 343 -8.41 -23.73 43.01
C PRO A 343 -9.02 -23.54 41.62
N GLY A 344 -8.45 -22.69 40.76
CA GLY A 344 -8.73 -22.61 39.34
C GLY A 344 -8.13 -23.78 38.54
N THR A 345 -7.07 -24.43 39.05
CA THR A 345 -6.42 -25.59 38.40
C THR A 345 -6.84 -26.92 39.08
N GLY A 346 -6.20 -28.02 38.69
CA GLY A 346 -6.33 -29.33 39.33
C GLY A 346 -4.99 -29.90 39.79
N THR A 347 -3.99 -29.03 39.96
CA THR A 347 -2.60 -29.36 40.29
C THR A 347 -2.29 -28.82 41.68
N PRO A 348 -2.11 -29.68 42.70
CA PRO A 348 -1.80 -29.20 44.04
C PRO A 348 -0.50 -28.40 44.14
N ASP A 349 -0.48 -27.46 45.10
CA ASP A 349 0.68 -26.65 45.50
C ASP A 349 1.21 -25.73 44.38
N ASP A 350 0.36 -25.32 43.43
CA ASP A 350 0.73 -24.50 42.27
C ASP A 350 0.49 -22.98 42.45
N PRO A 351 1.25 -22.12 41.73
CA PRO A 351 1.11 -20.67 41.87
C PRO A 351 -0.10 -20.16 41.09
N THR A 352 -0.93 -19.33 41.71
CA THR A 352 -2.01 -18.61 41.03
C THR A 352 -1.46 -17.79 39.87
N CYS A 353 -1.84 -18.14 38.64
CA CYS A 353 -1.35 -17.55 37.39
C CYS A 353 -2.46 -16.78 36.68
N THR A 354 -2.39 -15.45 36.73
CA THR A 354 -3.30 -14.58 35.99
C THR A 354 -2.81 -14.47 34.55
N PRO A 355 -3.62 -14.82 33.52
CA PRO A 355 -3.30 -14.51 32.12
C PRO A 355 -3.14 -13.00 31.94
N VAL A 356 -2.18 -12.61 31.12
CA VAL A 356 -1.84 -11.20 30.83
C VAL A 356 -1.65 -11.08 29.33
N THR A 357 -2.51 -10.28 28.73
CA THR A 357 -2.37 -9.72 27.40
C THR A 357 -1.29 -8.66 27.43
N PHE A 358 -0.54 -8.53 26.34
CA PHE A 358 0.28 -7.35 26.05
C PHE A 358 0.72 -7.39 24.58
N CYS A 359 0.76 -6.24 23.93
CA CYS A 359 1.26 -6.18 22.56
C CYS A 359 2.76 -6.52 22.46
N GLY A 360 3.10 -7.45 21.57
CA GLY A 360 4.46 -7.84 21.24
C GLY A 360 4.86 -9.23 21.74
N ASP A 361 3.92 -10.14 21.96
CA ASP A 361 4.16 -11.53 22.40
C ASP A 361 4.32 -12.53 21.24
N GLY A 362 3.84 -12.16 20.04
CA GLY A 362 3.89 -12.94 18.81
C GLY A 362 2.58 -13.66 18.45
N ILE A 363 1.49 -13.41 19.19
CA ILE A 363 0.21 -14.13 19.08
C ILE A 363 -0.94 -13.13 19.25
N VAL A 364 -1.68 -12.82 18.18
CA VAL A 364 -2.96 -12.10 18.30
C VAL A 364 -3.92 -12.92 19.18
N ASN A 365 -4.14 -12.49 20.41
CA ASN A 365 -4.87 -13.20 21.45
C ASN A 365 -5.88 -12.34 22.24
N ASP A 366 -5.74 -11.01 22.28
CA ASP A 366 -6.82 -10.12 22.72
C ASP A 366 -7.88 -9.89 21.60
N ILE A 367 -9.00 -9.24 21.95
CA ILE A 367 -10.08 -8.87 21.03
C ILE A 367 -9.89 -7.49 20.38
N THR A 368 -9.02 -6.64 20.91
CA THR A 368 -8.67 -5.31 20.41
C THR A 368 -7.48 -5.35 19.44
N GLU A 369 -6.56 -6.29 19.62
CA GLU A 369 -5.41 -6.55 18.77
C GLU A 369 -5.83 -6.82 17.30
N GLN A 370 -5.16 -6.14 16.38
CA GLN A 370 -5.33 -6.34 14.95
C GLN A 370 -4.14 -7.09 14.31
N CYS A 371 -3.00 -7.02 14.98
CA CYS A 371 -1.73 -7.68 14.66
C CYS A 371 -0.99 -7.96 15.96
N ASP A 372 -0.01 -8.86 15.91
CA ASP A 372 1.13 -8.94 16.83
C ASP A 372 2.26 -9.60 16.01
N ASP A 373 3.48 -9.07 16.10
CA ASP A 373 4.66 -9.58 15.38
C ASP A 373 5.75 -10.18 16.30
N GLY A 374 5.57 -10.10 17.62
CA GLY A 374 6.51 -10.57 18.65
C GLY A 374 7.50 -9.52 19.14
N ASN A 375 7.23 -8.23 18.91
CA ASN A 375 8.10 -7.14 19.38
C ASN A 375 7.34 -5.80 19.58
N VAL A 376 8.07 -4.73 19.95
CA VAL A 376 7.52 -3.40 20.30
C VAL A 376 8.22 -2.29 19.48
N ASN A 377 8.24 -2.47 18.15
CA ASN A 377 8.96 -1.61 17.22
C ASN A 377 7.99 -1.02 16.19
N ASN A 378 7.49 0.18 16.47
CA ASN A 378 6.55 0.93 15.63
C ASN A 378 7.14 1.37 14.27
N ASN A 379 8.27 0.81 13.84
CA ASN A 379 8.79 0.97 12.47
C ASN A 379 8.49 -0.25 11.57
N ASP A 380 7.91 -1.33 12.10
CA ASP A 380 7.38 -2.44 11.29
C ASP A 380 5.83 -2.44 11.28
N ALA A 381 5.20 -3.55 10.85
CA ALA A 381 3.79 -3.54 10.45
C ALA A 381 2.81 -3.52 11.63
N CYS A 382 3.31 -3.65 12.86
CA CYS A 382 2.51 -3.63 14.07
C CYS A 382 3.08 -2.60 15.05
N LEU A 383 2.23 -1.70 15.55
CA LEU A 383 2.62 -0.75 16.59
C LEU A 383 2.71 -1.47 17.94
N ASP A 384 3.40 -0.88 18.93
CA ASP A 384 3.37 -1.28 20.35
C ASP A 384 1.99 -1.16 21.03
N THR A 385 0.95 -0.78 20.27
CA THR A 385 -0.47 -0.78 20.63
C THR A 385 -1.28 -1.87 19.89
N CYS A 386 -0.61 -2.73 19.12
CA CYS A 386 -1.14 -3.83 18.32
C CYS A 386 -2.28 -3.47 17.35
N LEU A 387 -2.31 -2.19 16.98
CA LEU A 387 -2.93 -1.71 15.76
C LEU A 387 -1.95 -1.95 14.59
N ASN A 388 -2.48 -2.28 13.42
CA ASN A 388 -1.65 -2.28 12.21
C ASN A 388 -1.15 -0.85 11.97
N ALA A 389 0.14 -0.70 11.65
CA ALA A 389 0.68 0.60 11.28
C ALA A 389 -0.04 1.15 10.03
N THR A 390 -0.40 2.43 10.08
CA THR A 390 -1.09 3.14 8.99
C THR A 390 -0.73 4.61 8.99
N CYS A 391 -0.17 5.08 7.87
CA CYS A 391 0.04 6.49 7.56
C CYS A 391 -0.96 7.47 8.21
N GLY A 392 -0.42 8.40 8.98
CA GLY A 392 -1.13 9.34 9.84
C GLY A 392 -1.30 8.88 11.29
N ASP A 393 -0.54 7.87 11.75
CA ASP A 393 -0.61 7.36 13.14
C ASP A 393 0.49 7.87 14.07
N GLY A 394 1.54 8.49 13.52
CA GLY A 394 2.70 9.04 14.23
C GLY A 394 3.96 8.16 14.17
N PHE A 395 3.95 7.03 13.45
CA PHE A 395 5.07 6.10 13.41
C PHE A 395 5.40 5.60 11.99
N VAL A 396 6.64 5.81 11.54
CA VAL A 396 7.06 5.53 10.16
C VAL A 396 7.25 4.04 9.87
N TRP A 397 6.32 3.40 9.15
CA TRP A 397 6.39 1.99 8.77
C TRP A 397 7.35 1.73 7.59
N ASN A 398 8.63 1.49 7.92
CA ASN A 398 9.71 1.26 6.94
C ASN A 398 10.45 -0.10 7.07
N GLN A 399 10.03 -0.96 8.00
CA GLN A 399 10.51 -2.33 8.20
C GLN A 399 9.37 -3.36 8.07
N GLY A 400 9.67 -4.66 8.19
CA GLY A 400 8.71 -5.76 8.07
C GLY A 400 8.09 -5.99 6.66
N GLY A 401 8.16 -4.99 5.79
CA GLY A 401 7.47 -4.95 4.50
C GLY A 401 6.85 -3.58 4.16
N GLY A 402 7.02 -2.59 5.05
CA GLY A 402 6.48 -1.24 4.92
C GLY A 402 7.02 -0.42 3.77
N THR A 403 6.28 0.65 3.48
CA THR A 403 6.42 1.51 2.30
C THR A 403 6.54 2.99 2.63
N GLU A 404 6.53 3.35 3.91
CA GLU A 404 6.43 4.74 4.36
C GLU A 404 7.83 5.36 4.49
N GLU A 405 7.98 6.58 4.00
CA GLU A 405 9.21 7.36 4.08
C GLU A 405 9.18 8.40 5.22
N CYS A 406 7.98 8.79 5.65
CA CYS A 406 7.67 9.74 6.71
C CYS A 406 6.34 9.36 7.38
N ASP A 407 6.04 9.96 8.54
CA ASP A 407 4.73 10.05 9.18
C ASP A 407 4.83 11.18 10.22
N ASP A 408 3.82 12.06 10.29
CA ASP A 408 3.72 13.20 11.22
C ASP A 408 2.38 13.26 12.00
N ALA A 409 1.64 12.15 12.02
CA ALA A 409 0.40 11.92 12.78
C ALA A 409 -0.86 12.69 12.35
N ASP A 410 -0.94 13.23 11.13
CA ASP A 410 -2.24 13.57 10.53
C ASP A 410 -2.40 13.20 9.02
N ALA A 411 -3.03 14.04 8.20
CA ALA A 411 -3.37 13.77 6.80
C ALA A 411 -3.48 15.10 6.00
N ASN A 412 -2.57 16.04 6.29
CA ASN A 412 -2.52 17.38 5.74
C ASN A 412 -1.42 17.48 4.68
N ASN A 413 -1.77 17.26 3.41
CA ASN A 413 -0.82 17.25 2.29
C ASN A 413 -0.21 18.63 1.94
N ASN A 414 -0.10 19.55 2.91
CA ASN A 414 0.54 20.86 2.76
C ASN A 414 1.80 21.03 3.63
N ASP A 415 2.17 20.03 4.43
CA ASP A 415 3.44 19.91 5.14
C ASP A 415 4.34 18.84 4.49
N SER A 416 5.31 18.30 5.23
CA SER A 416 6.37 17.44 4.69
C SER A 416 5.95 16.00 4.40
N CYS A 417 4.78 15.54 4.83
CA CYS A 417 4.32 14.16 4.61
C CYS A 417 2.91 14.14 4.03
N ILE A 418 2.77 13.67 2.79
CA ILE A 418 1.45 13.56 2.15
C ILE A 418 0.71 12.31 2.65
N ASP A 419 -0.63 12.26 2.52
CA ASP A 419 -1.55 11.19 2.96
C ASP A 419 -1.32 9.76 2.39
N THR A 420 -0.19 9.54 1.72
CA THR A 420 0.33 8.24 1.29
C THR A 420 1.68 7.89 1.93
N CYS A 421 2.12 8.70 2.89
CA CYS A 421 3.37 8.63 3.66
C CYS A 421 4.64 8.54 2.82
N LEU A 422 4.64 9.37 1.78
CA LEU A 422 5.81 9.76 1.01
C LEU A 422 6.21 11.17 1.43
N ASN A 423 7.50 11.48 1.39
CA ASN A 423 7.95 12.86 1.58
C ASN A 423 7.34 13.74 0.49
N ALA A 424 6.79 14.90 0.85
CA ALA A 424 6.26 15.85 -0.12
C ALA A 424 7.35 16.29 -1.11
N THR A 425 7.03 16.29 -2.40
CA THR A 425 7.94 16.69 -3.48
C THR A 425 7.20 17.31 -4.66
N CYS A 426 7.57 18.53 -5.02
CA CYS A 426 7.20 19.18 -6.28
C CYS A 426 6.97 18.22 -7.47
N GLY A 427 5.75 18.26 -7.99
CA GLY A 427 5.19 17.34 -8.98
C GLY A 427 4.34 16.20 -8.38
N ASP A 428 3.90 16.27 -7.11
CA ASP A 428 3.14 15.18 -6.45
C ASP A 428 1.61 15.36 -6.38
N SER A 429 1.09 16.51 -6.81
CA SER A 429 -0.30 17.02 -6.72
C SER A 429 -0.63 17.86 -5.48
N TYR A 430 0.33 18.10 -4.58
CA TYR A 430 0.09 18.81 -3.33
C TYR A 430 1.17 19.88 -3.04
N VAL A 431 0.82 20.94 -2.31
CA VAL A 431 1.68 22.15 -2.18
C VAL A 431 2.36 22.20 -0.82
N TRP A 432 3.64 21.86 -0.74
CA TRP A 432 4.40 21.87 0.51
C TRP A 432 4.77 23.29 0.97
N ASN A 433 3.93 23.88 1.84
CA ASN A 433 4.08 25.25 2.36
C ASN A 433 4.05 25.36 3.90
N GLN A 434 4.00 24.23 4.62
CA GLN A 434 4.09 24.14 6.08
C GLN A 434 5.34 23.36 6.52
N ASP A 435 5.72 23.47 7.80
CA ASP A 435 6.82 22.77 8.50
C ASP A 435 8.19 22.70 7.81
N GLY A 436 8.47 23.67 6.95
CA GLY A 436 9.76 23.86 6.28
C GLY A 436 9.64 23.99 4.76
N GLY A 437 8.46 23.73 4.22
CA GLY A 437 8.17 23.81 2.79
C GLY A 437 8.36 25.19 2.17
N THR A 438 8.66 25.19 0.88
CA THR A 438 9.02 26.36 0.09
C THR A 438 8.19 26.50 -1.18
N GLU A 439 7.18 25.64 -1.37
CA GLU A 439 6.43 25.54 -2.63
C GLU A 439 5.31 26.58 -2.68
N GLU A 440 5.29 27.39 -3.74
CA GLU A 440 4.24 28.38 -3.99
C GLU A 440 3.06 27.79 -4.78
N CYS A 441 3.28 26.66 -5.44
CA CYS A 441 2.33 25.89 -6.26
C CYS A 441 2.77 24.43 -6.38
N ASP A 442 1.86 23.58 -6.87
CA ASP A 442 2.11 22.24 -7.42
C ASP A 442 0.93 21.93 -8.36
N ASP A 443 1.20 21.41 -9.55
CA ASP A 443 0.20 20.98 -10.54
C ASP A 443 0.44 19.55 -11.09
N ALA A 444 1.15 18.72 -10.31
CA ALA A 444 1.34 17.26 -10.50
C ALA A 444 2.15 16.79 -11.72
N ASP A 445 2.91 17.68 -12.40
CA ASP A 445 3.98 17.22 -13.30
C ASP A 445 5.29 18.05 -13.24
N ALA A 446 5.96 18.30 -14.36
CA ALA A 446 7.28 18.97 -14.45
C ALA A 446 7.42 19.71 -15.80
N ASN A 447 6.38 20.46 -16.17
CA ASN A 447 6.22 21.11 -17.46
C ASN A 447 6.15 22.63 -17.27
N ASN A 448 7.29 23.29 -17.22
CA ASN A 448 7.46 24.72 -16.92
C ASN A 448 6.78 25.71 -17.90
N ASN A 449 5.84 25.27 -18.74
CA ASN A 449 5.03 26.09 -19.65
C ASN A 449 3.60 26.33 -19.12
N ASP A 450 3.22 25.79 -17.97
CA ASP A 450 1.98 26.08 -17.22
C ASP A 450 2.31 26.90 -15.96
N SER A 451 1.42 26.90 -14.96
CA SER A 451 1.44 27.83 -13.82
C SER A 451 2.55 27.59 -12.80
N CYS A 452 3.17 26.41 -12.81
CA CYS A 452 4.20 26.02 -11.85
C CYS A 452 5.43 25.49 -12.59
N ILE A 453 6.61 25.98 -12.24
CA ILE A 453 7.86 25.44 -12.82
C ILE A 453 8.35 24.24 -12.01
N ASP A 454 9.23 23.40 -12.56
CA ASP A 454 9.78 22.17 -11.92
C ASP A 454 10.63 22.38 -10.64
N THR A 455 10.58 23.58 -10.05
CA THR A 455 11.07 23.91 -8.71
C THR A 455 9.97 24.39 -7.75
N CYS A 456 8.70 24.29 -8.16
CA CYS A 456 7.48 24.70 -7.45
C CYS A 456 7.46 26.17 -6.99
N GLU A 457 8.03 27.03 -7.84
CA GLU A 457 7.82 28.48 -7.83
C GLU A 457 6.74 28.82 -8.87
N LEU A 458 5.95 29.87 -8.64
CA LEU A 458 4.94 30.31 -9.61
C LEU A 458 5.60 30.87 -10.88
N ALA A 459 5.14 30.44 -12.05
CA ALA A 459 5.69 30.88 -13.32
C ALA A 459 5.55 32.41 -13.52
N THR A 460 6.64 33.08 -13.91
CA THR A 460 6.69 34.54 -14.06
C THR A 460 7.60 35.00 -15.21
N CYS A 461 7.08 35.94 -16.01
CA CYS A 461 7.80 36.66 -17.04
C CYS A 461 9.21 37.12 -16.59
N GLY A 462 10.24 36.50 -17.16
CA GLY A 462 11.66 36.66 -16.83
C GLY A 462 12.33 35.42 -16.21
N ASP A 463 11.65 34.29 -16.04
CA ASP A 463 12.13 33.10 -15.30
C ASP A 463 12.88 32.02 -16.13
N THR A 464 13.03 32.22 -17.45
CA THR A 464 13.57 31.28 -18.46
C THR A 464 12.58 30.32 -19.12
N TYR A 465 11.31 30.29 -18.69
CA TYR A 465 10.27 29.41 -19.23
C TYR A 465 9.05 30.19 -19.76
N VAL A 466 8.09 29.54 -20.43
CA VAL A 466 7.04 30.24 -21.22
C VAL A 466 5.65 29.82 -20.77
N TRP A 467 5.03 30.55 -19.85
CA TRP A 467 3.71 30.29 -19.29
C TRP A 467 2.56 30.48 -20.31
N ASN A 468 2.31 29.44 -21.12
CA ASN A 468 1.30 29.42 -22.18
C ASN A 468 0.16 28.39 -21.98
N GLN A 469 0.22 27.61 -20.89
CA GLN A 469 -0.83 26.66 -20.47
C GLN A 469 -1.52 27.12 -19.16
N ASP A 470 -2.60 26.44 -18.80
CA ASP A 470 -3.44 26.66 -17.59
C ASP A 470 -3.75 28.11 -17.19
N GLY A 471 -4.07 28.91 -18.22
CA GLY A 471 -4.47 30.31 -18.08
C GLY A 471 -3.36 31.32 -18.41
N GLY A 472 -2.17 30.83 -18.71
CA GLY A 472 -1.01 31.62 -19.09
C GLY A 472 -1.22 32.50 -20.31
N THR A 473 -0.61 33.67 -20.25
CA THR A 473 -0.69 34.73 -21.28
C THR A 473 0.64 34.96 -21.99
N GLU A 474 1.66 34.20 -21.62
CA GLU A 474 3.03 34.35 -22.12
C GLU A 474 3.14 33.82 -23.55
N GLN A 475 3.98 34.48 -24.35
CA GLN A 475 4.21 34.10 -25.74
C GLN A 475 5.69 33.86 -26.06
N CYS A 476 6.56 34.25 -25.15
CA CYS A 476 8.02 34.13 -25.19
C CYS A 476 8.55 34.38 -23.78
N ASP A 477 9.76 33.91 -23.51
CA ASP A 477 10.60 34.39 -22.42
C ASP A 477 12.04 34.39 -22.93
N ASP A 478 12.81 35.41 -22.57
CA ASP A 478 14.25 35.50 -22.85
C ASP A 478 15.07 35.89 -21.61
N ALA A 479 14.51 35.61 -20.42
CA ALA A 479 15.11 35.70 -19.09
C ALA A 479 15.76 37.05 -18.75
N ASN A 480 15.24 38.15 -19.32
CA ASN A 480 15.81 39.48 -19.09
C ASN A 480 14.77 40.62 -19.15
N ALA A 481 15.23 41.83 -18.88
CA ALA A 481 14.39 43.02 -18.67
C ALA A 481 14.57 44.08 -19.79
N ASN A 482 14.66 43.63 -21.04
CA ASN A 482 14.81 44.46 -22.23
C ASN A 482 13.53 44.40 -23.09
N ASN A 483 13.34 45.39 -23.97
CA ASN A 483 12.20 45.44 -24.92
C ASN A 483 12.71 45.70 -26.35
N ASN A 484 13.97 45.38 -26.64
CA ASN A 484 14.58 45.62 -27.95
C ASN A 484 14.89 44.31 -28.68
N ASP A 485 14.53 43.18 -28.07
CA ASP A 485 14.74 41.78 -28.42
C ASP A 485 13.40 41.18 -28.85
N ALA A 486 13.34 39.87 -29.08
CA ALA A 486 12.14 39.21 -29.60
C ALA A 486 11.01 39.11 -28.56
N CYS A 487 11.30 39.42 -27.29
CA CYS A 487 10.35 39.39 -26.19
C CYS A 487 10.32 40.75 -25.50
N LEU A 488 9.13 41.18 -25.10
CA LEU A 488 8.94 42.39 -24.28
C LEU A 488 9.03 42.04 -22.79
N THR A 489 9.25 43.03 -21.92
CA THR A 489 9.17 42.87 -20.45
C THR A 489 7.75 42.67 -19.89
N THR A 490 6.80 42.35 -20.78
CA THR A 490 5.46 41.82 -20.45
C THR A 490 5.26 40.43 -21.05
N CYS A 491 6.34 39.82 -21.53
CA CYS A 491 6.46 38.49 -22.13
C CYS A 491 5.42 38.16 -23.21
N LEU A 492 5.14 39.21 -24.00
CA LEU A 492 4.53 39.13 -25.32
C LEU A 492 5.67 39.19 -26.35
N ASN A 493 5.50 38.52 -27.50
CA ASN A 493 6.46 38.68 -28.60
C ASN A 493 6.50 40.15 -29.02
N ALA A 494 7.70 40.68 -29.29
CA ALA A 494 7.85 41.99 -29.89
C ALA A 494 7.24 41.98 -31.30
N THR A 495 6.41 42.97 -31.60
CA THR A 495 5.69 43.09 -32.87
C THR A 495 5.47 44.54 -33.25
N CYS A 496 5.88 44.91 -34.46
CA CYS A 496 5.61 46.20 -35.07
C CYS A 496 4.22 46.79 -34.75
N GLY A 497 4.25 47.97 -34.13
CA GLY A 497 3.12 48.69 -33.56
C GLY A 497 2.99 48.58 -32.03
N ASP A 498 3.96 47.99 -31.32
CA ASP A 498 3.87 47.75 -29.85
C ASP A 498 4.44 48.87 -28.96
N SER A 499 5.09 49.89 -29.53
CA SER A 499 5.82 51.01 -28.88
C SER A 499 7.31 50.77 -28.61
N PHE A 500 7.87 49.61 -28.97
CA PHE A 500 9.29 49.28 -28.82
C PHE A 500 9.91 48.85 -30.16
N VAL A 501 11.24 48.93 -30.29
CA VAL A 501 11.93 48.66 -31.57
C VAL A 501 12.74 47.37 -31.47
N TRP A 502 12.26 46.30 -32.09
CA TRP A 502 12.94 45.01 -32.12
C TRP A 502 14.15 45.02 -33.07
N ASN A 503 15.32 45.41 -32.53
CA ASN A 503 16.59 45.52 -33.26
C ASN A 503 17.77 44.72 -32.64
N GLN A 504 17.49 43.94 -31.60
CA GLN A 504 18.38 42.97 -30.94
C GLN A 504 17.74 41.57 -31.01
N GLY A 505 18.40 40.53 -30.49
CA GLY A 505 17.90 39.15 -30.48
C GLY A 505 17.71 38.47 -31.86
N GLY A 506 17.84 39.20 -32.97
CA GLY A 506 17.50 38.74 -34.32
C GLY A 506 16.49 39.63 -35.05
N GLY A 507 16.01 40.70 -34.41
CA GLY A 507 14.99 41.59 -34.94
C GLY A 507 15.37 42.36 -36.20
N THR A 508 14.32 42.71 -36.95
CA THR A 508 14.40 43.35 -38.27
C THR A 508 13.91 44.80 -38.26
N GLU A 509 13.43 45.30 -37.12
CA GLU A 509 12.72 46.56 -37.04
C GLU A 509 13.68 47.74 -37.01
N GLN A 510 13.43 48.69 -37.93
CA GLN A 510 14.23 49.90 -38.10
C GLN A 510 13.60 51.10 -37.40
N CYS A 511 12.31 51.00 -37.08
CA CYS A 511 11.46 51.96 -36.42
C CYS A 511 10.33 51.19 -35.71
N ASP A 512 9.67 51.85 -34.76
CA ASP A 512 8.33 51.54 -34.28
C ASP A 512 7.72 52.89 -33.87
N ASP A 513 6.44 53.10 -34.16
CA ASP A 513 5.71 54.31 -33.79
C ASP A 513 4.32 54.02 -33.19
N ALA A 514 4.17 52.83 -32.60
CA ALA A 514 3.00 52.36 -31.84
C ALA A 514 1.66 52.40 -32.59
N ASN A 515 1.66 52.33 -33.93
CA ASN A 515 0.42 52.33 -34.72
C ASN A 515 0.52 51.55 -36.04
N ALA A 516 -0.49 51.68 -36.90
CA ALA A 516 -0.69 50.84 -38.10
C ALA A 516 -0.81 51.65 -39.41
N ASN A 517 -0.12 52.79 -39.51
CA ASN A 517 -0.29 53.78 -40.59
C ASN A 517 0.91 53.85 -41.54
N ASN A 518 0.94 52.97 -42.56
CA ASN A 518 1.98 52.98 -43.62
C ASN A 518 2.15 54.32 -44.40
N ASN A 519 1.36 55.36 -44.11
CA ASN A 519 1.47 56.66 -44.75
C ASN A 519 2.42 57.64 -44.02
N ASP A 520 2.98 57.29 -42.85
CA ASP A 520 4.02 58.08 -42.19
C ASP A 520 5.41 57.42 -42.26
N ALA A 521 6.29 57.68 -41.29
CA ALA A 521 7.71 57.34 -41.39
C ALA A 521 8.01 55.86 -41.10
N CYS A 522 7.08 55.14 -40.47
CA CYS A 522 7.22 53.72 -40.18
C CYS A 522 6.12 52.91 -40.88
N LEU A 523 6.51 51.89 -41.64
CA LEU A 523 5.56 50.94 -42.20
C LEU A 523 5.05 49.99 -41.12
N THR A 524 3.91 49.36 -41.35
CA THR A 524 3.38 48.22 -40.58
C THR A 524 4.25 46.94 -40.65
N THR A 525 5.35 47.01 -41.40
CA THR A 525 6.43 46.01 -41.46
C THR A 525 7.66 46.43 -40.65
N CYS A 526 7.58 47.58 -39.96
CA CYS A 526 8.62 48.27 -39.19
C CYS A 526 9.94 48.47 -39.94
N LEU A 527 9.81 48.66 -41.26
CA LEU A 527 10.81 49.30 -42.11
C LEU A 527 10.50 50.81 -42.15
N ASN A 528 11.54 51.63 -42.30
CA ASN A 528 11.31 53.06 -42.59
C ASN A 528 10.66 53.17 -43.98
N ALA A 529 9.64 54.02 -44.12
CA ALA A 529 8.98 54.26 -45.40
C ALA A 529 9.95 54.89 -46.42
N THR A 530 9.99 54.34 -47.62
CA THR A 530 10.87 54.75 -48.72
C THR A 530 10.25 54.45 -50.09
N CYS A 531 10.05 55.50 -50.89
CA CYS A 531 9.67 55.42 -52.30
C CYS A 531 10.11 54.14 -53.06
N GLY A 532 9.11 53.41 -53.54
CA GLY A 532 9.21 52.07 -54.14
C GLY A 532 8.88 50.93 -53.17
N ASP A 533 8.11 51.17 -52.09
CA ASP A 533 7.76 50.16 -51.06
C ASP A 533 6.28 49.75 -51.00
N GLY A 534 5.45 50.36 -51.86
CA GLY A 534 4.01 50.12 -51.94
C GLY A 534 3.14 51.07 -51.11
N PHE A 535 3.73 52.00 -50.35
CA PHE A 535 3.00 52.88 -49.45
C PHE A 535 3.41 54.35 -49.57
N VAL A 536 2.43 55.26 -49.57
CA VAL A 536 2.68 56.69 -49.86
C VAL A 536 3.05 57.46 -48.60
N PHE A 537 4.34 57.72 -48.37
CA PHE A 537 4.82 58.52 -47.23
C PHE A 537 4.42 60.00 -47.39
N ASN A 538 3.28 60.38 -46.80
CA ASN A 538 2.69 61.73 -46.89
C ASN A 538 2.19 62.30 -45.55
N GLN A 539 2.27 61.53 -44.47
CA GLN A 539 2.12 61.92 -43.07
C GLN A 539 3.51 61.85 -42.38
N GLY A 540 3.61 62.16 -41.08
CA GLY A 540 4.87 62.10 -40.29
C GLY A 540 6.00 63.07 -40.66
N GLY A 541 6.05 63.54 -41.91
CA GLY A 541 7.16 64.29 -42.50
C GLY A 541 7.41 64.00 -43.98
N GLY A 542 6.70 63.02 -44.56
CA GLY A 542 6.86 62.57 -45.94
C GLY A 542 6.39 63.56 -47.01
N THR A 543 6.75 63.27 -48.26
CA THR A 543 6.55 64.16 -49.42
C THR A 543 6.03 63.44 -50.68
N GLU A 544 5.67 62.18 -50.58
CA GLU A 544 5.37 61.31 -51.72
C GLU A 544 3.93 61.53 -52.24
N GLN A 545 3.76 61.48 -53.55
CA GLN A 545 2.48 61.72 -54.23
C GLN A 545 1.79 60.44 -54.68
N CYS A 546 2.58 59.38 -54.87
CA CYS A 546 2.21 58.03 -55.23
C CYS A 546 3.32 57.09 -54.74
N ASP A 547 3.02 55.80 -54.69
CA ASP A 547 3.97 54.70 -54.62
C ASP A 547 3.26 53.50 -55.27
N ASP A 548 3.98 52.67 -56.03
CA ASP A 548 3.46 51.47 -56.68
C ASP A 548 4.36 50.22 -56.54
N ASP A 549 5.11 50.11 -55.44
CA ASP A 549 5.86 48.90 -55.00
C ASP A 549 6.95 48.44 -55.99
N ASN A 550 7.54 49.38 -56.74
CA ASN A 550 8.53 49.03 -57.76
C ASN A 550 9.51 50.18 -58.11
N ALA A 551 10.48 49.86 -58.97
CA ALA A 551 11.54 50.76 -59.41
C ALA A 551 11.51 51.03 -60.93
N ASN A 552 10.32 51.04 -61.52
CA ASN A 552 10.04 51.38 -62.90
C ASN A 552 9.64 52.88 -63.00
N ASN A 553 9.58 53.42 -64.21
CA ASN A 553 9.06 54.78 -64.45
C ASN A 553 8.02 54.75 -65.60
N ASN A 554 7.60 53.56 -66.01
CA ASN A 554 6.74 53.34 -67.17
C ASN A 554 5.29 53.05 -66.73
N ASP A 555 4.98 53.30 -65.47
CA ASP A 555 3.76 53.07 -64.70
C ASP A 555 3.22 54.40 -64.19
N ALA A 556 2.25 54.37 -63.27
CA ALA A 556 1.59 55.58 -62.78
C ALA A 556 2.49 56.41 -61.85
N CYS A 557 3.47 55.78 -61.21
CA CYS A 557 4.45 56.45 -60.36
C CYS A 557 5.86 56.37 -60.96
N LEU A 558 6.60 57.47 -60.85
CA LEU A 558 8.03 57.51 -61.13
C LEU A 558 8.80 57.06 -59.88
N THR A 559 10.02 56.55 -60.05
CA THR A 559 11.01 56.23 -58.99
C THR A 559 11.47 57.40 -58.09
N THR A 560 10.77 58.52 -58.15
CA THR A 560 10.90 59.69 -57.26
C THR A 560 9.62 59.98 -56.49
N CYS A 561 8.63 59.08 -56.58
CA CYS A 561 7.31 59.14 -55.96
C CYS A 561 6.50 60.38 -56.33
N LEU A 562 6.57 60.68 -57.63
CA LEU A 562 5.82 61.67 -58.37
C LEU A 562 5.01 60.95 -59.45
N ASN A 563 3.78 61.41 -59.72
CA ASN A 563 2.92 60.78 -60.72
C ASN A 563 3.49 61.02 -62.14
N ALA A 564 3.50 59.98 -62.98
CA ALA A 564 3.97 60.05 -64.37
C ALA A 564 3.01 60.86 -65.25
N THR A 565 3.55 61.57 -66.24
CA THR A 565 2.81 62.42 -67.19
C THR A 565 3.51 62.58 -68.54
N CYS A 566 2.83 62.23 -69.64
CA CYS A 566 3.22 62.55 -71.02
C CYS A 566 3.96 63.89 -71.17
N GLY A 567 5.22 63.81 -71.57
CA GLY A 567 6.21 64.89 -71.59
C GLY A 567 7.15 64.93 -70.39
N ASP A 568 7.33 63.83 -69.64
CA ASP A 568 8.30 63.72 -68.52
C ASP A 568 9.57 62.91 -68.83
N GLY A 569 9.63 62.27 -70.01
CA GLY A 569 10.76 61.47 -70.47
C GLY A 569 10.64 59.96 -70.21
N PHE A 570 9.53 59.50 -69.61
CA PHE A 570 9.25 58.08 -69.40
C PHE A 570 7.88 57.67 -69.96
N VAL A 571 7.80 56.50 -70.59
CA VAL A 571 6.58 56.07 -71.31
C VAL A 571 5.60 55.37 -70.35
N PHE A 572 4.53 56.01 -69.93
CA PHE A 572 3.50 55.41 -69.06
C PHE A 572 2.64 54.36 -69.83
N ASN A 573 3.23 53.18 -70.06
CA ASN A 573 2.69 52.06 -70.84
C ASN A 573 2.32 50.82 -69.99
N GLN A 574 2.60 50.86 -68.69
CA GLN A 574 2.29 49.87 -67.67
C GLN A 574 1.40 50.51 -66.59
N GLY A 575 1.03 49.79 -65.52
CA GLY A 575 0.24 50.35 -64.41
C GLY A 575 -1.19 50.86 -64.74
N GLY A 576 -1.69 50.63 -65.96
CA GLY A 576 -2.94 51.22 -66.47
C GLY A 576 -2.76 52.46 -67.35
N GLY A 577 -1.50 52.82 -67.65
CA GLY A 577 -1.13 53.87 -68.57
C GLY A 577 -1.57 53.62 -70.01
N THR A 578 -1.78 54.72 -70.73
CA THR A 578 -2.27 54.71 -72.12
C THR A 578 -1.18 55.10 -73.11
N GLU A 579 0.03 55.37 -72.64
CA GLU A 579 1.10 55.92 -73.44
C GLU A 579 1.78 54.82 -74.24
N GLN A 580 1.90 55.02 -75.55
CA GLN A 580 2.54 54.08 -76.46
C GLN A 580 3.99 54.50 -76.78
N CYS A 581 4.32 55.75 -76.44
CA CYS A 581 5.58 56.44 -76.61
C CYS A 581 5.59 57.67 -75.69
N ASP A 582 6.77 58.10 -75.29
CA ASP A 582 7.09 59.43 -74.74
C ASP A 582 8.43 59.82 -75.36
N ASP A 583 8.58 61.08 -75.75
CA ASP A 583 9.78 61.59 -76.40
C ASP A 583 10.27 62.94 -75.82
N ASP A 584 9.98 63.20 -74.54
CA ASP A 584 10.41 64.40 -73.77
C ASP A 584 10.01 65.73 -74.46
N ASN A 585 8.96 65.72 -75.30
CA ASN A 585 8.50 66.92 -76.00
C ASN A 585 7.00 66.92 -76.33
N ALA A 586 6.60 67.76 -77.30
CA ALA A 586 5.20 68.04 -77.64
C ALA A 586 5.03 68.30 -79.14
N ASN A 587 5.50 67.37 -79.97
CA ASN A 587 5.30 67.34 -81.42
C ASN A 587 4.26 66.25 -81.82
N ASN A 588 3.86 66.24 -83.10
CA ASN A 588 2.75 65.42 -83.62
C ASN A 588 3.02 64.91 -85.06
N ASN A 589 4.26 65.01 -85.57
CA ASN A 589 4.60 64.64 -86.96
C ASN A 589 5.68 63.53 -87.04
N ASP A 590 6.24 63.21 -85.88
CA ASP A 590 7.27 62.23 -85.54
C ASP A 590 6.60 60.90 -85.18
N ALA A 591 7.35 59.98 -84.58
CA ALA A 591 6.82 58.69 -84.15
C ALA A 591 5.85 58.80 -82.97
N CYS A 592 5.91 59.87 -82.17
CA CYS A 592 5.04 60.10 -81.03
C CYS A 592 4.15 61.33 -81.21
N LEU A 593 2.91 61.24 -80.73
CA LEU A 593 1.95 62.34 -80.65
C LEU A 593 1.95 62.95 -79.24
N THR A 594 1.53 64.22 -79.09
CA THR A 594 1.37 64.91 -77.78
C THR A 594 0.27 64.33 -76.88
N THR A 595 -0.37 63.25 -77.30
CA THR A 595 -1.27 62.41 -76.49
C THR A 595 -0.58 61.10 -76.10
N CYS A 596 0.74 61.03 -76.27
CA CYS A 596 1.60 59.88 -76.08
C CYS A 596 1.09 58.62 -76.80
N VAL A 597 0.74 58.76 -78.07
CA VAL A 597 0.28 57.67 -78.96
C VAL A 597 1.27 57.56 -80.13
N ASN A 598 1.59 56.35 -80.57
CA ASN A 598 2.44 56.18 -81.74
C ASN A 598 1.67 56.58 -83.00
N ALA A 599 2.30 57.38 -83.87
CA ALA A 599 1.72 57.67 -85.18
C ALA A 599 1.70 56.40 -86.04
N THR A 600 0.53 56.02 -86.54
CA THR A 600 0.28 54.75 -87.22
C THR A 600 -0.74 54.87 -88.34
N CYS A 601 -0.39 54.43 -89.53
CA CYS A 601 -1.31 54.54 -90.66
C CYS A 601 -2.64 53.80 -90.44
N GLY A 602 -3.71 54.59 -90.41
CA GLY A 602 -5.04 54.24 -89.93
C GLY A 602 -5.58 55.26 -88.91
N ASP A 603 -4.74 56.09 -88.29
CA ASP A 603 -5.14 57.06 -87.26
C ASP A 603 -5.55 58.45 -87.79
N GLY A 604 -5.14 58.82 -89.01
CA GLY A 604 -5.46 60.08 -89.68
C GLY A 604 -4.45 61.22 -89.46
N VAL A 605 -3.29 60.96 -88.83
CA VAL A 605 -2.16 61.89 -88.65
C VAL A 605 -0.97 61.41 -89.49
N VAL A 606 -0.42 62.29 -90.34
CA VAL A 606 0.59 61.87 -91.34
C VAL A 606 1.98 61.74 -90.72
N PHE A 607 2.42 60.51 -90.44
CA PHE A 607 3.77 60.22 -89.94
C PHE A 607 4.83 60.44 -91.04
N ASN A 608 5.53 61.57 -91.00
CA ASN A 608 6.54 61.95 -92.02
C ASN A 608 7.84 62.56 -91.48
N GLN A 609 7.96 62.75 -90.17
CA GLN A 609 9.20 63.08 -89.47
C GLN A 609 9.60 61.89 -88.57
N GLY A 610 10.74 61.93 -87.89
CA GLY A 610 11.22 60.85 -86.99
C GLY A 610 11.62 59.51 -87.65
N GLY A 611 11.02 59.15 -88.79
CA GLY A 611 11.24 57.89 -89.52
C GLY A 611 10.08 57.43 -90.41
N GLY A 612 8.93 58.13 -90.39
CA GLY A 612 7.72 57.71 -91.08
C GLY A 612 7.79 57.65 -92.61
N THR A 613 6.92 56.82 -93.20
CA THR A 613 6.94 56.44 -94.63
C THR A 613 5.57 56.55 -95.33
N GLU A 614 4.57 57.12 -94.67
CA GLU A 614 3.18 57.09 -95.12
C GLU A 614 2.90 58.01 -96.31
N GLN A 615 2.02 57.57 -97.22
CA GLN A 615 1.68 58.31 -98.46
C GLN A 615 0.24 58.81 -98.47
N CYS A 616 -0.68 58.00 -97.96
CA CYS A 616 -2.04 58.36 -97.62
C CYS A 616 -2.36 57.80 -96.25
N ASP A 617 -3.16 58.51 -95.47
CA ASP A 617 -3.97 57.92 -94.42
C ASP A 617 -5.41 58.44 -94.60
N THR A 618 -6.36 57.51 -94.63
CA THR A 618 -7.81 57.78 -94.70
C THR A 618 -8.59 57.00 -93.65
N SER A 619 -7.93 56.60 -92.55
CA SER A 619 -8.41 55.68 -91.53
C SER A 619 -8.83 54.32 -92.09
N GLY A 620 -7.96 53.74 -92.91
CA GLY A 620 -8.05 52.37 -93.42
C GLY A 620 -8.46 52.23 -94.89
N ALA A 621 -8.70 50.96 -95.26
CA ALA A 621 -8.98 50.54 -96.64
C ALA A 621 -10.19 51.26 -97.24
N SER A 622 -9.96 51.97 -98.34
CA SER A 622 -10.93 52.75 -99.08
C SER A 622 -10.82 52.45 -100.58
N ALA A 623 -11.65 53.08 -101.40
CA ALA A 623 -11.51 53.02 -102.87
C ALA A 623 -10.26 53.76 -103.41
N THR A 624 -9.35 54.20 -102.53
CA THR A 624 -8.16 55.01 -102.86
C THR A 624 -6.90 54.63 -102.09
N CYS A 625 -7.01 54.34 -100.79
CA CYS A 625 -5.88 53.95 -99.92
C CYS A 625 -6.10 52.49 -99.48
N ASP A 626 -5.06 51.65 -99.53
CA ASP A 626 -5.10 50.26 -99.08
C ASP A 626 -5.23 50.13 -97.56
N ALA A 627 -5.53 48.92 -97.08
CA ALA A 627 -5.41 48.55 -95.66
C ALA A 627 -3.98 48.73 -95.09
N ASN A 628 -2.95 48.72 -95.93
CA ASN A 628 -1.53 48.90 -95.57
C ASN A 628 -1.01 50.32 -95.93
N CYS A 629 -1.90 51.24 -96.32
CA CYS A 629 -1.58 52.57 -96.83
C CYS A 629 -0.72 52.66 -98.12
N THR A 630 -0.78 51.64 -98.98
CA THR A 630 -0.61 51.79 -100.44
C THR A 630 -1.93 52.17 -101.12
N ASN A 631 -2.22 51.74 -102.36
CA ASN A 631 -3.45 52.13 -103.09
C ASN A 631 -4.04 50.91 -103.85
N ALA A 632 -5.29 50.54 -103.54
CA ALA A 632 -5.86 49.21 -103.80
C ALA A 632 -6.18 48.84 -105.27
N THR A 633 -5.96 47.57 -105.64
CA THR A 633 -6.28 47.00 -106.97
C THR A 633 -6.78 45.54 -106.91
N CYS A 634 -7.02 44.92 -108.08
CA CYS A 634 -7.43 43.52 -108.22
C CYS A 634 -6.27 42.71 -108.82
N GLY A 635 -6.01 41.50 -108.32
CA GLY A 635 -4.87 40.67 -108.74
C GLY A 635 -3.52 41.12 -108.18
N ASP A 636 -3.50 42.03 -107.20
CA ASP A 636 -2.28 42.39 -106.44
C ASP A 636 -1.95 41.38 -105.32
N GLY A 637 -2.80 40.35 -105.15
CA GLY A 637 -2.74 39.35 -104.09
C GLY A 637 -3.55 39.71 -102.85
N THR A 638 -4.16 40.90 -102.81
CA THR A 638 -5.09 41.35 -101.77
C THR A 638 -6.51 41.23 -102.27
N PHE A 639 -7.29 40.36 -101.65
CA PHE A 639 -8.70 40.20 -101.99
C PHE A 639 -9.52 41.42 -101.55
N ASN A 640 -9.99 42.21 -102.52
CA ASN A 640 -10.62 43.52 -102.33
C ASN A 640 -12.12 43.50 -102.72
N PRO A 641 -13.02 42.89 -101.92
CA PRO A 641 -14.46 42.85 -102.23
C PRO A 641 -15.16 44.21 -102.18
N ALA A 642 -14.54 45.22 -101.53
CA ALA A 642 -14.98 46.61 -101.62
C ALA A 642 -14.68 47.25 -103.00
N ALA A 643 -13.72 46.69 -103.77
CA ALA A 643 -13.47 47.00 -105.17
C ALA A 643 -14.25 46.07 -106.12
N GLY A 644 -14.54 44.82 -105.72
CA GLY A 644 -15.64 44.00 -106.29
C GLY A 644 -15.39 42.51 -106.53
N GLU A 645 -14.31 41.93 -106.03
CA GLU A 645 -13.91 40.52 -106.27
C GLU A 645 -14.75 39.47 -105.46
N GLN A 646 -14.64 38.17 -105.80
CA GLN A 646 -15.19 37.05 -104.99
C GLN A 646 -14.15 36.08 -104.40
N CYS A 647 -12.93 36.00 -104.95
CA CYS A 647 -11.70 35.50 -104.31
C CYS A 647 -10.48 36.21 -104.91
N ASP A 648 -9.26 36.03 -104.40
CA ASP A 648 -8.04 36.39 -105.15
C ASP A 648 -6.93 35.35 -104.92
N SER A 649 -6.35 34.86 -106.01
CA SER A 649 -5.31 33.83 -106.05
C SER A 649 -4.03 34.32 -106.74
N GLY A 650 -3.83 35.64 -106.81
CA GLY A 650 -2.89 36.28 -107.74
C GLY A 650 -3.30 36.10 -109.20
N GLY A 651 -4.60 35.89 -109.47
CA GLY A 651 -5.15 35.62 -110.80
C GLY A 651 -4.78 34.23 -111.37
N VAL A 652 -4.74 33.19 -110.54
CA VAL A 652 -4.35 31.82 -110.95
C VAL A 652 -5.42 30.78 -110.59
N ALA A 653 -5.67 29.81 -111.48
CA ALA A 653 -6.56 28.69 -111.18
C ALA A 653 -5.96 27.79 -110.10
N THR A 654 -6.64 27.69 -108.97
CA THR A 654 -6.27 26.89 -107.78
C THR A 654 -7.45 25.98 -107.40
N PRO A 655 -7.29 24.98 -106.51
CA PRO A 655 -8.35 24.02 -106.16
C PRO A 655 -9.66 24.62 -105.63
N THR A 656 -9.70 25.93 -105.32
CA THR A 656 -10.85 26.62 -104.72
C THR A 656 -11.11 28.03 -105.28
N CYS A 657 -10.30 28.53 -106.22
CA CYS A 657 -10.38 29.91 -106.72
C CYS A 657 -9.84 30.04 -108.15
N ASP A 658 -10.61 30.70 -109.00
CA ASP A 658 -10.39 30.94 -110.43
C ASP A 658 -9.51 32.15 -110.72
N PRO A 659 -8.89 32.23 -111.92
CA PRO A 659 -8.11 33.40 -112.35
C PRO A 659 -8.87 34.73 -112.38
N ASN A 660 -10.19 34.68 -112.51
CA ASN A 660 -11.08 35.84 -112.57
C ASN A 660 -11.76 36.14 -111.23
N CYS A 661 -11.15 35.72 -110.12
CA CYS A 661 -11.58 36.08 -108.77
C CYS A 661 -12.98 35.52 -108.41
N THR A 662 -13.26 34.25 -108.76
CA THR A 662 -14.47 33.46 -108.42
C THR A 662 -14.12 32.09 -107.81
N LEU A 663 -15.02 31.46 -107.05
CA LEU A 663 -14.76 30.18 -106.36
C LEU A 663 -14.98 28.96 -107.27
N ALA A 664 -14.30 27.85 -106.97
CA ALA A 664 -14.34 26.60 -107.76
C ALA A 664 -14.91 25.39 -106.98
N GLU A 665 -15.88 24.67 -107.55
CA GLU A 665 -16.58 23.48 -106.99
C GLU A 665 -17.12 22.52 -108.09
N CYS A 666 -16.93 21.18 -108.01
CA CYS A 666 -17.49 20.21 -108.98
C CYS A 666 -19.03 20.40 -109.13
N GLY A 667 -19.47 20.99 -110.24
CA GLY A 667 -20.85 21.39 -110.53
C GLY A 667 -21.07 22.88 -110.84
N ASP A 668 -20.04 23.73 -110.71
CA ASP A 668 -20.10 25.17 -110.97
C ASP A 668 -20.02 25.58 -112.46
N GLY A 669 -19.49 24.69 -113.31
CA GLY A 669 -19.24 24.90 -114.73
C GLY A 669 -17.77 25.13 -115.13
N PHE A 670 -16.81 25.04 -114.21
CA PHE A 670 -15.38 25.23 -114.43
C PHE A 670 -14.54 24.04 -113.93
N ARG A 671 -14.68 22.88 -114.60
CA ARG A 671 -13.96 21.61 -114.31
C ARG A 671 -12.49 21.81 -113.89
N ASN A 672 -12.25 21.79 -112.59
CA ASN A 672 -11.02 22.25 -111.98
C ASN A 672 -10.02 21.09 -111.82
N ALA A 673 -9.07 21.01 -112.75
CA ALA A 673 -8.01 20.00 -112.71
C ALA A 673 -7.10 20.07 -111.47
N ALA A 674 -7.09 21.21 -110.74
CA ALA A 674 -6.38 21.32 -109.47
C ALA A 674 -7.22 20.82 -108.27
N ALA A 675 -8.55 20.89 -108.36
CA ALA A 675 -9.47 20.32 -107.36
C ALA A 675 -9.53 18.78 -107.39
N GLY A 676 -8.95 18.14 -108.42
CA GLY A 676 -8.90 16.69 -108.56
C GLY A 676 -10.06 16.09 -109.38
N GLU A 677 -10.90 16.93 -109.96
CA GLU A 677 -12.06 16.51 -110.76
C GLU A 677 -11.61 15.80 -112.04
N GLU A 678 -12.06 14.56 -112.26
CA GLU A 678 -11.83 13.84 -113.52
C GLU A 678 -12.95 14.14 -114.53
N CYS A 679 -14.21 14.05 -114.08
CA CYS A 679 -15.41 14.53 -114.76
C CYS A 679 -16.14 15.59 -113.93
N ASP A 680 -17.10 16.28 -114.55
CA ASP A 680 -18.14 17.06 -113.87
C ASP A 680 -19.46 16.83 -114.64
N GLY A 681 -20.59 16.82 -113.93
CA GLY A 681 -21.98 16.85 -114.42
C GLY A 681 -22.27 16.24 -115.80
N ALA A 682 -22.61 14.94 -115.84
CA ALA A 682 -23.20 14.22 -116.98
C ALA A 682 -22.37 14.06 -118.28
N ASP A 683 -21.47 14.97 -118.64
CA ASP A 683 -20.72 14.97 -119.92
C ASP A 683 -19.39 14.17 -119.88
N ALA A 684 -19.36 13.07 -119.11
CA ALA A 684 -18.18 12.25 -118.93
C ALA A 684 -17.86 11.34 -120.13
N VAL A 685 -17.07 11.84 -121.08
CA VAL A 685 -16.56 11.07 -122.25
C VAL A 685 -15.84 9.77 -121.85
N PHE A 686 -15.22 9.73 -120.66
CA PHE A 686 -14.51 8.56 -120.14
C PHE A 686 -15.42 7.52 -119.46
N CYS A 687 -16.52 7.95 -118.84
CA CYS A 687 -17.47 7.10 -118.11
C CYS A 687 -18.93 7.49 -118.45
N PRO A 688 -19.40 7.30 -119.70
CA PRO A 688 -20.60 7.96 -120.20
C PRO A 688 -21.89 7.44 -119.55
N GLY A 689 -22.54 8.30 -118.77
CA GLY A 689 -23.74 7.96 -117.98
C GLY A 689 -23.45 7.35 -116.60
N GLU A 690 -22.17 7.15 -116.24
CA GLU A 690 -21.73 6.46 -115.02
C GLU A 690 -20.70 7.28 -114.20
N CYS A 691 -20.47 8.57 -114.52
CA CYS A 691 -19.65 9.47 -113.69
C CYS A 691 -20.29 9.63 -112.30
N LEU A 692 -19.49 9.35 -111.27
CA LEU A 692 -19.95 9.30 -109.88
C LEU A 692 -20.03 10.69 -109.24
N ILE A 693 -20.72 10.77 -108.09
CA ILE A 693 -20.89 12.01 -107.32
C ILE A 693 -19.58 12.50 -106.66
N ASP A 694 -18.56 11.65 -106.61
CA ASP A 694 -17.17 11.98 -106.25
C ASP A 694 -16.29 12.31 -107.47
N CYS A 695 -16.91 12.48 -108.65
CA CYS A 695 -16.28 12.92 -109.89
C CYS A 695 -15.19 11.91 -110.43
N SER A 696 -15.31 10.58 -110.16
CA SER A 696 -14.30 9.50 -110.40
C SER A 696 -14.79 8.12 -111.00
N CYS A 697 -13.88 7.16 -111.30
CA CYS A 697 -14.13 5.79 -111.89
C CYS A 697 -13.13 4.62 -111.41
N PRO A 698 -13.34 3.28 -111.66
CA PRO A 698 -12.67 2.15 -110.91
C PRO A 698 -11.75 1.06 -111.63
N GLU A 699 -10.67 0.50 -111.00
CA GLU A 699 -9.63 -0.46 -111.59
C GLU A 699 -8.91 -1.58 -110.69
N SER A 700 -7.62 -2.02 -110.93
CA SER A 700 -6.91 -3.22 -110.31
C SER A 700 -5.32 -3.42 -110.41
N ALA A 701 -4.63 -4.01 -109.38
CA ALA A 701 -3.29 -4.76 -109.29
C ALA A 701 -1.89 -4.09 -108.89
N VAL A 702 -0.85 -4.86 -108.39
CA VAL A 702 0.35 -4.40 -107.53
C VAL A 702 1.71 -5.24 -107.57
N PRO A 703 2.98 -4.67 -107.41
CA PRO A 703 4.19 -5.32 -106.73
C PRO A 703 5.37 -4.42 -106.07
N PRO A 704 6.46 -4.95 -105.38
CA PRO A 704 7.43 -4.22 -104.45
C PRO A 704 9.03 -4.34 -104.59
N VAL A 705 9.88 -4.07 -103.53
CA VAL A 705 11.35 -3.60 -103.50
C VAL A 705 12.34 -4.21 -102.41
N PRO A 706 13.73 -4.23 -102.55
CA PRO A 706 14.75 -4.23 -101.42
C PRO A 706 16.18 -3.55 -101.63
N THR A 707 17.18 -3.68 -100.70
CA THR A 707 18.50 -2.94 -100.56
C THR A 707 19.70 -3.81 -99.98
N VAL A 708 20.99 -3.49 -99.61
CA VAL A 708 22.02 -2.35 -99.61
C VAL A 708 23.50 -2.87 -99.33
N THR A 709 24.62 -2.07 -99.33
CA THR A 709 26.00 -2.42 -98.77
C THR A 709 26.96 -1.23 -98.38
N GLN A 710 28.25 -1.43 -98.01
CA GLN A 710 29.07 -0.63 -97.02
C GLN A 710 30.25 0.29 -97.53
N TRP A 711 30.59 1.32 -96.71
CA TRP A 711 31.82 2.17 -96.56
C TRP A 711 31.85 3.59 -97.19
N GLY A 712 32.00 4.63 -96.34
CA GLY A 712 32.50 5.96 -96.76
C GLY A 712 32.18 7.17 -95.86
N LEU A 713 33.23 7.78 -95.27
CA LEU A 713 33.39 9.21 -94.89
C LEU A 713 32.46 9.92 -93.87
N PHE A 714 33.05 10.98 -93.26
CA PHE A 714 32.46 12.16 -92.59
C PHE A 714 31.25 12.02 -91.64
N VAL A 715 31.48 12.35 -90.36
CA VAL A 715 30.53 13.10 -89.53
C VAL A 715 31.26 14.28 -88.89
N MET A 716 30.70 15.48 -89.00
CA MET A 716 31.20 16.74 -88.45
C MET A 716 30.13 17.33 -87.53
N THR A 717 30.44 17.55 -86.25
CA THR A 717 29.73 18.49 -85.37
C THR A 717 30.58 18.82 -84.15
N LEU A 718 31.12 20.04 -84.09
CA LEU A 718 31.76 20.60 -82.89
C LEU A 718 31.50 22.11 -82.91
N LEU A 719 31.14 22.68 -81.76
CA LEU A 719 30.63 24.05 -81.66
C LEU A 719 31.66 25.10 -82.10
N GLY A 720 31.20 26.06 -82.89
CA GLY A 720 31.90 27.33 -83.10
C GLY A 720 31.38 28.39 -82.11
N MET A 721 32.12 28.61 -81.02
CA MET A 721 31.95 29.76 -80.13
C MET A 721 33.25 30.57 -80.06
N CYS A 722 33.13 31.88 -79.89
CA CYS A 722 34.25 32.82 -79.70
C CYS A 722 35.11 32.40 -78.49
N VAL A 723 36.45 32.36 -78.55
CA VAL A 723 37.39 33.50 -78.71
C VAL A 723 37.26 34.51 -77.56
N GLY A 724 38.23 34.53 -76.63
CA GLY A 724 38.28 35.48 -75.50
C GLY A 724 39.29 35.08 -74.40
N THR A 725 40.56 35.46 -74.57
CA THR A 725 41.71 35.14 -73.67
C THR A 725 41.81 36.01 -72.40
N ILE A 726 42.79 35.66 -71.52
CA ILE A 726 43.28 36.37 -70.30
C ILE A 726 42.49 35.93 -69.03
N GLU A 727 43.03 35.28 -67.98
CA GLU A 727 44.34 35.24 -67.25
C GLU A 727 44.39 36.19 -66.02
N PHE A 728 44.95 35.68 -64.89
CA PHE A 728 44.91 36.20 -63.51
C PHE A 728 43.52 36.20 -62.83
N GLY A 729 43.32 35.84 -61.56
CA GLY A 729 44.11 34.98 -60.67
C GLY A 729 44.77 35.65 -59.44
N ARG A 730 44.18 35.48 -58.23
CA ARG A 730 44.88 35.11 -56.97
C ARG A 730 43.98 35.00 -55.71
N ARG A 731 44.23 33.92 -54.94
CA ARG A 731 44.22 33.78 -53.46
C ARG A 731 42.97 34.18 -52.65
N ARG A 732 42.46 33.19 -51.90
CA ARG A 732 42.50 33.26 -50.42
C ARG A 732 43.59 32.32 -49.89
N LYS A 733 44.06 32.56 -48.66
CA LYS A 733 44.84 31.63 -47.82
C LYS A 733 44.39 31.90 -46.37
N PRO A 734 44.23 30.88 -45.50
CA PRO A 734 43.91 31.10 -44.09
C PRO A 734 45.10 31.72 -43.34
N GLY A 735 44.82 32.33 -42.19
CA GLY A 735 45.77 33.15 -41.43
C GLY A 735 46.65 32.40 -40.44
N VAL A 736 47.43 33.19 -39.68
CA VAL A 736 48.11 32.84 -38.42
C VAL A 736 48.17 34.14 -37.61
N ALA A 737 47.79 34.08 -36.33
CA ALA A 737 47.76 35.19 -35.36
C ALA A 737 46.83 36.36 -35.74
#